data_AF-A0A607K3W9-F1
#
_entry.id   AF-A0A607K3W9-F1
#
_cell.length_a   1.000
_cell.length_b   1.000
_cell.length_c   1.000
_cell.angle_alpha   90.00
_cell.angle_beta   90.00
_cell.angle_gamma   90.00
#
_symmetry.space_group_name_H-M   'P 1'
#
loop_
_entity.id
_entity.type
_entity.pdbx_description
1 polymer ?
#
loop_
_entity_poly.entity_id
_entity_poly.type
_entity_poly.pdbx_seq_one_letter_code
_entity_poly.pdbx_strand_id
1 'polypeptide(L)'
;MSGANPVFLVRKAKKSSGQKDAVLWCSDDFEAVNATLDYLLIKSGAKLKDYFKAVATNFPVVNELPPEGELSLTFCDYYQLAKDNMTWTQIPGVTLPSSEAAAAARQRIVDGVNTETGEVLEDHNENFENKDSSPTPSPELTVVATMPLRHRVLAQYIGEGEYLYHVDASQKKEILRLEMDTDNSYVQNLLLAAENAEAFKKAIEHDIHKIVNAVKKVFPVDGKTPELATVIQFLKTWFETEHIDRGLLVKEWAKGNRVSAIQRTESGANAGGGNKTDRNPDYEHTLDTLDVEIAMATLPMDFNIYELPGSVYRRAKEIVKKKESPFKEWSAALRATPGILDYSRVAIFALIRSAHPEFYHYPGRLQGYINANLTETDHENPAEEALTTARHTPEKDAVEEANRQLAAARGDYVEGISDPNDPKWVKTETSQPASEPELVKNVGNGIFDVSALMQNSSTHGTETNPETTSNVQVQKADSDEKQAGDAVQAGEGDLGTGKEAVTVENQNQAETHQNNDSVSQSEPEAQQNVPESQQEEPEAAWPEYFEPGRYEGVPNEVYHAANGISSTQVKDARVSLMYFNARHVEKTIVKERSPVLDMGNLVHALALQPENLEAEFSVEPEIPEGAFTTTATLREFIDAHNASLPALLSADDIKALLEEYNATLPAPVPLGASLEETGQSYMALPAEYQRIDADQKQTAAAMKACIKEYNTTLSTPVKTSGSRDALLEQLAIINPDLVTQEAQKSVPLKVSGTKADLIQAVKSVNPAAVFADELLDTWRENPEGKVLVTRQQLSTALNIQKALLGHPTAGKLLTHPSRAVEVSYFGIDEETGLEVRVRPDLEIDMGGLRIGADLKTISMWNIKQEGLRAKLHREIIDRDYHLSAAMYCETAALDQFFWIFVNKDENYHWVAIIEASTELLELGMLEYRKAMRAIANGFDTGEWPAPITEDYTEELNDFDVRRLEALRVQA
;
A
#
# COMPACT_ATOMS: atom_id res chain seq x y z
N MET A 1 1.08 -13.83 14.93
CA MET A 1 2.27 -14.21 15.72
C MET A 1 2.76 -15.56 15.23
N SER A 2 4.05 -15.70 14.92
CA SER A 2 4.74 -16.98 14.72
C SER A 2 5.50 -17.33 16.00
N GLY A 3 5.29 -18.53 16.53
CA GLY A 3 5.80 -18.94 17.85
C GLY A 3 7.23 -19.50 17.84
N ALA A 4 8.20 -18.77 17.29
CA ALA A 4 9.62 -19.14 17.36
C ALA A 4 10.28 -18.59 18.64
N ASN A 5 11.03 -19.41 19.36
CA ASN A 5 11.85 -18.95 20.48
C ASN A 5 13.12 -18.26 19.94
N PRO A 6 13.56 -17.11 20.50
CA PRO A 6 14.68 -16.36 19.95
C PRO A 6 16.02 -17.11 20.11
N VAL A 7 16.79 -17.16 19.02
CA VAL A 7 18.07 -17.86 18.94
C VAL A 7 19.21 -16.85 19.11
N PHE A 8 20.06 -17.06 20.12
CA PHE A 8 21.24 -16.22 20.39
C PHE A 8 22.53 -16.96 20.00
N LEU A 9 23.21 -16.46 18.97
CA LEU A 9 24.41 -17.07 18.39
C LEU A 9 25.67 -16.27 18.72
N VAL A 10 26.75 -16.99 18.99
CA VAL A 10 28.11 -16.44 19.09
C VAL A 10 29.07 -17.15 18.13
N ARG A 11 29.92 -16.36 17.45
CA ARG A 11 31.10 -16.82 16.72
C ARG A 11 32.35 -16.25 17.38
N LYS A 12 33.12 -17.13 18.00
CA LYS A 12 34.43 -16.77 18.57
C LYS A 12 35.46 -16.56 17.47
N ALA A 13 36.23 -15.49 17.58
CA ALA A 13 37.35 -15.21 16.69
C ALA A 13 38.55 -16.11 17.01
N LYS A 14 39.32 -16.47 15.98
CA LYS A 14 40.60 -17.17 16.18
C LYS A 14 41.62 -16.16 16.67
N LYS A 15 42.35 -16.49 17.75
CA LYS A 15 43.39 -15.61 18.33
C LYS A 15 44.44 -15.12 17.33
N SER A 16 44.69 -15.87 16.25
CA SER A 16 45.61 -15.50 15.17
C SER A 16 45.07 -14.44 14.19
N SER A 17 43.80 -14.07 14.28
CA SER A 17 43.15 -13.11 13.36
C SER A 17 43.17 -11.66 13.85
N GLY A 18 43.32 -11.44 15.17
CA GLY A 18 43.18 -10.13 15.79
C GLY A 18 41.74 -9.57 15.83
N GLN A 19 40.74 -10.34 15.37
CA GLN A 19 39.33 -9.93 15.37
C GLN A 19 38.66 -10.10 16.73
N LYS A 20 37.56 -9.37 16.97
CA LYS A 20 36.68 -9.56 18.13
C LYS A 20 35.68 -10.69 17.91
N ASP A 21 35.26 -11.31 19.02
CA ASP A 21 34.13 -12.24 19.06
C ASP A 21 32.84 -11.53 18.60
N ALA A 22 31.98 -12.26 17.90
CA ALA A 22 30.80 -11.73 17.22
C ALA A 22 29.52 -12.41 17.71
N VAL A 23 28.47 -11.62 17.90
CA VAL A 23 27.19 -12.05 18.50
C VAL A 23 26.02 -11.50 17.67
N LEU A 24 24.97 -12.32 17.50
CA LEU A 24 23.71 -11.97 16.85
C LEU A 24 22.55 -12.72 17.52
N TRP A 25 21.35 -12.12 17.57
CA TRP A 25 20.12 -12.85 17.88
C TRP A 25 18.95 -12.41 17.00
N CYS A 26 18.06 -13.37 16.69
CA CYS A 26 16.76 -13.11 16.05
C CYS A 26 15.70 -14.12 16.54
N SER A 27 14.43 -13.76 16.40
CA SER A 27 13.24 -14.59 16.62
C SER A 27 12.93 -15.46 15.41
N ASP A 28 13.94 -16.18 14.92
CA ASP A 28 13.91 -16.99 13.70
C ASP A 28 14.68 -18.31 13.93
N ASP A 29 14.67 -19.22 12.96
CA ASP A 29 15.35 -20.51 13.08
C ASP A 29 16.90 -20.41 13.12
N PHE A 30 17.56 -21.43 13.67
CA PHE A 30 19.02 -21.43 13.85
C PHE A 30 19.79 -21.27 12.53
N GLU A 31 19.28 -21.81 11.42
CA GLU A 31 19.92 -21.77 10.11
C GLU A 31 19.79 -20.37 9.49
N ALA A 32 18.62 -19.74 9.59
CA ALA A 32 18.37 -18.35 9.22
C ALA A 32 19.23 -17.36 10.02
N VAL A 33 19.29 -17.50 11.35
CA VAL A 33 20.13 -16.63 12.20
C VAL A 33 21.62 -16.87 11.93
N ASN A 34 22.06 -18.10 11.71
CA ASN A 34 23.46 -18.39 11.37
C ASN A 34 23.86 -17.87 9.98
N ALA A 35 22.97 -17.95 8.99
CA ALA A 35 23.20 -17.36 7.67
C ALA A 35 23.28 -15.83 7.74
N THR A 36 22.42 -15.21 8.57
CA THR A 36 22.42 -13.75 8.81
C THR A 36 23.70 -13.31 9.52
N LEU A 37 24.15 -14.03 10.55
CA LEU A 37 25.43 -13.78 11.23
C LEU A 37 26.62 -13.88 10.26
N ASP A 38 26.61 -14.87 9.36
CA ASP A 38 27.67 -15.04 8.37
C ASP A 38 27.67 -13.94 7.31
N TYR A 39 26.50 -13.52 6.83
CA TYR A 39 26.36 -12.39 5.92
C TYR A 39 26.84 -11.09 6.55
N LEU A 40 26.43 -10.78 7.79
CA LEU A 40 26.83 -9.55 8.49
C LEU A 40 28.32 -9.53 8.82
N LEU A 41 28.93 -10.68 9.15
CA LEU A 41 30.38 -10.81 9.31
C LEU A 41 31.14 -10.57 7.99
N ILE A 42 30.67 -11.11 6.87
CA ILE A 42 31.28 -10.80 5.56
C ILE A 42 31.12 -9.32 5.22
N LYS A 43 29.94 -8.74 5.48
CA LYS A 43 29.61 -7.34 5.19
C LYS A 43 30.44 -6.34 6.01
N SER A 44 30.83 -6.69 7.24
CA SER A 44 31.77 -5.89 8.05
C SER A 44 33.25 -6.04 7.61
N GLY A 45 33.53 -6.80 6.54
CA GLY A 45 34.86 -7.01 5.99
C GLY A 45 35.64 -8.17 6.62
N ALA A 46 35.04 -8.89 7.57
CA ALA A 46 35.66 -10.04 8.21
C ALA A 46 35.55 -11.30 7.32
N LYS A 47 36.55 -12.19 7.41
CA LYS A 47 36.56 -13.44 6.64
C LYS A 47 36.09 -14.58 7.54
N LEU A 48 35.07 -15.32 7.14
CA LEU A 48 34.50 -16.44 7.92
C LEU A 48 35.55 -17.46 8.42
N LYS A 49 36.62 -17.69 7.65
CA LYS A 49 37.73 -18.57 8.03
C LYS A 49 38.49 -18.10 9.28
N ASP A 50 38.39 -16.84 9.67
CA ASP A 50 39.05 -16.23 10.82
C ASP A 50 38.25 -16.46 12.12
N TYR A 51 37.02 -17.00 12.00
CA TYR A 51 36.13 -17.36 13.11
C TYR A 51 35.99 -18.89 13.25
N PHE A 52 35.46 -19.33 14.39
CA PHE A 52 34.91 -20.67 14.56
C PHE A 52 33.44 -20.72 14.07
N LYS A 53 32.86 -21.93 13.98
CA LYS A 53 31.43 -22.09 13.67
C LYS A 53 30.58 -21.39 14.73
N ALA A 54 29.38 -20.95 14.36
CA ALA A 54 28.41 -20.41 15.31
C ALA A 54 28.04 -21.47 16.35
N VAL A 55 27.84 -21.01 17.58
CA VAL A 55 27.32 -21.79 18.70
C VAL A 55 26.10 -21.07 19.22
N ALA A 56 24.97 -21.77 19.33
CA ALA A 56 23.81 -21.27 20.06
C ALA A 56 24.08 -21.34 21.56
N THR A 57 23.73 -20.29 22.28
CA THR A 57 23.87 -20.18 23.74
C THR A 57 22.53 -19.85 24.38
N ASN A 58 22.43 -19.96 25.70
CA ASN A 58 21.23 -19.51 26.41
C ASN A 58 21.06 -18.00 26.20
N PHE A 59 19.82 -17.57 25.94
CA PHE A 59 19.52 -16.17 25.71
C PHE A 59 19.84 -15.32 26.96
N PRO A 60 20.74 -14.32 26.88
CA PRO A 60 21.09 -13.49 28.03
C PRO A 60 19.98 -12.48 28.34
N VAL A 61 19.62 -12.34 29.61
CA VAL A 61 18.62 -11.38 30.09
C VAL A 61 19.37 -10.18 30.70
N VAL A 62 19.80 -9.24 29.85
CA VAL A 62 20.62 -8.08 30.21
C VAL A 62 20.21 -6.84 29.40
N ASN A 63 20.51 -5.63 29.89
CA ASN A 63 20.10 -4.39 29.22
C ASN A 63 20.97 -4.07 27.99
N GLU A 64 22.22 -4.52 27.98
CA GLU A 64 23.22 -4.30 26.93
C GLU A 64 23.09 -5.29 25.75
N LEU A 65 21.91 -5.89 25.57
CA LEU A 65 21.61 -6.70 24.39
C LEU A 65 21.72 -5.83 23.13
N PRO A 66 22.39 -6.29 22.06
CA PRO A 66 22.31 -5.61 20.77
C PRO A 66 20.89 -5.68 20.20
N PRO A 67 20.49 -4.79 19.28
CA PRO A 67 19.22 -4.90 18.60
C PRO A 67 19.05 -6.24 17.87
N GLU A 68 17.81 -6.69 17.76
CA GLU A 68 17.47 -7.91 17.02
C GLU A 68 17.92 -7.80 15.55
N GLY A 69 18.59 -8.83 15.04
CA GLY A 69 19.14 -8.81 13.68
C GLY A 69 20.42 -7.99 13.49
N GLU A 70 20.96 -7.33 14.52
CA GLU A 70 22.21 -6.55 14.43
C GLU A 70 23.45 -7.28 14.98
N LEU A 71 24.57 -7.14 14.26
CA LEU A 71 25.85 -7.75 14.62
C LEU A 71 26.54 -6.96 15.74
N SER A 72 26.70 -7.58 16.91
CA SER A 72 27.53 -7.03 17.98
C SER A 72 28.95 -7.58 17.96
N LEU A 73 29.92 -6.68 18.05
CA LEU A 73 31.34 -6.97 18.30
C LEU A 73 31.79 -6.49 19.70
N THR A 74 30.88 -5.93 20.49
CA THR A 74 31.17 -5.29 21.79
C THR A 74 30.45 -5.96 22.96
N PHE A 75 29.42 -6.78 22.73
CA PHE A 75 28.74 -7.53 23.79
C PHE A 75 29.72 -8.35 24.66
N CYS A 76 30.71 -8.97 24.02
CA CYS A 76 31.76 -9.74 24.68
C CYS A 76 32.82 -8.89 25.44
N ASP A 77 32.79 -7.56 25.32
CA ASP A 77 33.62 -6.66 26.15
C ASP A 77 33.03 -6.51 27.57
N TYR A 78 31.72 -6.76 27.75
CA TYR A 78 30.99 -6.64 29.02
C TYR A 78 30.61 -8.01 29.62
N TYR A 79 30.33 -9.00 28.76
CA TYR A 79 29.83 -10.33 29.15
C TYR A 79 30.73 -11.46 28.65
N GLN A 80 30.91 -12.48 29.47
CA GLN A 80 31.65 -13.69 29.13
C GLN A 80 30.81 -14.95 29.39
N LEU A 81 31.03 -15.98 28.57
CA LEU A 81 30.42 -17.29 28.81
C LEU A 81 30.97 -17.93 30.09
N ALA A 82 30.07 -18.46 30.89
CA ALA A 82 30.38 -19.24 32.08
C ALA A 82 31.02 -20.59 31.71
N LYS A 83 31.41 -21.36 32.73
CA LYS A 83 32.10 -22.65 32.55
C LYS A 83 31.28 -23.72 31.81
N ASP A 84 29.97 -23.53 31.69
CA ASP A 84 29.06 -24.38 30.91
C ASP A 84 29.13 -24.13 29.39
N ASN A 85 29.78 -23.03 28.95
CA ASN A 85 29.79 -22.51 27.58
C ASN A 85 28.39 -22.18 27.01
N MET A 86 27.36 -22.08 27.86
CA MET A 86 25.98 -21.81 27.47
C MET A 86 25.41 -20.55 28.11
N THR A 87 25.80 -20.21 29.35
CA THR A 87 25.22 -19.10 30.09
C THR A 87 26.16 -17.91 30.12
N TRP A 88 25.66 -16.70 29.87
CA TRP A 88 26.43 -15.48 29.92
C TRP A 88 26.45 -14.87 31.32
N THR A 89 27.60 -14.33 31.72
CA THR A 89 27.82 -13.65 33.01
C THR A 89 28.61 -12.37 32.81
N GLN A 90 28.27 -11.31 33.52
CA GLN A 90 29.00 -10.03 33.45
C GLN A 90 30.45 -10.22 33.88
N ILE A 91 31.39 -9.58 33.18
CA ILE A 91 32.81 -9.59 33.53
C ILE A 91 32.99 -8.75 34.81
N PRO A 92 33.48 -9.33 35.93
CA PRO A 92 33.60 -8.59 37.19
C PRO A 92 34.56 -7.41 37.05
N GLY A 93 34.11 -6.21 37.44
CA GLY A 93 34.89 -4.98 37.40
C GLY A 93 34.80 -4.18 36.09
N VAL A 94 33.96 -4.59 35.14
CA VAL A 94 33.64 -3.79 33.94
C VAL A 94 32.38 -2.95 34.18
N THR A 95 32.50 -1.63 34.02
CA THR A 95 31.38 -0.67 34.07
C THR A 95 30.43 -0.89 32.89
N LEU A 96 29.12 -0.91 33.15
CA LEU A 96 28.10 -1.02 32.10
C LEU A 96 27.69 0.38 31.59
N PRO A 97 27.44 0.57 30.29
CA PRO A 97 26.96 1.85 29.76
C PRO A 97 25.69 2.36 30.46
N SER A 98 24.75 1.46 30.75
CA SER A 98 23.50 1.76 31.47
C SER A 98 23.74 2.32 32.89
N SER A 99 24.83 1.91 33.56
CA SER A 99 25.15 2.35 34.91
C SER A 99 25.67 3.79 34.98
N GLU A 100 26.28 4.29 33.90
CA GLU A 100 26.74 5.68 33.80
C GLU A 100 25.56 6.64 33.58
N ALA A 101 24.58 6.26 32.76
CA ALA A 101 23.33 7.00 32.57
C ALA A 101 22.53 7.11 33.89
N ALA A 102 22.37 5.99 34.62
CA ALA A 102 21.70 5.98 35.92
C ALA A 102 22.44 6.80 37.00
N ALA A 103 23.77 6.89 36.94
CA ALA A 103 24.56 7.75 37.82
C ALA A 103 24.37 9.24 37.49
N ALA A 104 24.31 9.60 36.22
CA ALA A 104 24.05 10.98 35.78
C ALA A 104 22.65 11.46 36.19
N ALA A 105 21.63 10.60 36.09
CA ALA A 105 20.27 10.92 36.55
C ALA A 105 20.22 11.19 38.07
N ARG A 106 20.95 10.40 38.87
CA ARG A 106 21.00 10.57 40.34
C ARG A 106 21.75 11.81 40.81
N GLN A 107 22.64 12.39 40.00
CA GLN A 107 23.34 13.63 40.34
C GLN A 107 22.47 14.89 40.25
N ARG A 108 21.27 14.80 39.65
CA ARG A 108 20.31 15.92 39.50
C ARG A 108 19.34 16.07 40.68
N ILE A 109 19.42 15.20 41.68
CA ILE A 109 18.58 15.24 42.89
C ILE A 109 19.51 15.24 44.10
N VAL A 110 19.48 16.32 44.89
CA VAL A 110 20.26 16.47 46.12
C VAL A 110 19.28 16.78 47.25
N ASP A 111 19.34 16.01 48.34
CA ASP A 111 18.52 16.16 49.55
C ASP A 111 17.01 16.33 49.29
N GLY A 112 16.47 15.61 48.31
CA GLY A 112 15.03 15.59 47.99
C GLY A 112 14.52 16.78 47.18
N VAL A 113 15.40 17.67 46.73
CA VAL A 113 15.06 18.84 45.91
C VAL A 113 15.62 18.68 44.50
N ASN A 114 14.79 18.95 43.50
CA ASN A 114 15.24 19.08 42.11
C ASN A 114 15.94 20.43 41.94
N THR A 115 17.22 20.42 41.58
CA THR A 115 18.06 21.62 41.52
C THR A 115 17.76 22.55 40.33
N GLU A 116 16.98 22.12 39.35
CA GLU A 116 16.55 22.96 38.21
C GLU A 116 15.17 23.59 38.44
N THR A 117 14.20 22.84 38.98
CA THR A 117 12.83 23.34 39.19
C THR A 117 12.61 24.01 40.55
N GLY A 118 13.44 23.69 41.56
CA GLY A 118 13.30 24.18 42.92
C GLY A 118 12.10 23.59 43.69
N GLU A 119 11.40 22.62 43.11
CA GLU A 119 10.27 21.96 43.77
C GLU A 119 10.75 21.04 44.90
N VAL A 120 10.11 21.19 46.06
CA VAL A 120 10.25 20.29 47.19
C VAL A 120 9.21 19.19 47.02
N LEU A 121 9.65 17.94 46.85
CA LEU A 121 8.75 16.79 46.82
C LEU A 121 8.36 16.46 48.27
N GLU A 122 7.11 16.70 48.66
CA GLU A 122 6.64 16.41 50.02
C GLU A 122 6.60 14.89 50.30
N ASP A 123 7.42 14.48 51.26
CA ASP A 123 7.59 13.08 51.68
C ASP A 123 6.53 12.69 52.72
N HIS A 124 5.44 12.06 52.28
CA HIS A 124 4.46 11.44 53.19
C HIS A 124 4.94 10.06 53.66
N ASN A 125 5.85 10.11 54.63
CA ASN A 125 6.46 8.96 55.28
C ASN A 125 5.71 8.60 56.58
N GLU A 126 4.97 7.48 56.60
CA GLU A 126 4.56 6.84 57.85
C GLU A 126 5.39 5.57 58.13
N ASN A 127 6.23 5.70 59.15
CA ASN A 127 6.75 4.65 60.03
C ASN A 127 7.62 3.53 59.43
N PHE A 128 8.92 3.83 59.37
CA PHE A 128 9.95 2.84 59.71
C PHE A 128 9.84 2.41 61.20
N GLU A 129 9.51 1.15 61.46
CA GLU A 129 10.03 0.45 62.64
C GLU A 129 11.04 -0.64 62.22
N ASN A 130 12.17 -0.70 62.92
CA ASN A 130 13.27 -1.61 62.62
C ASN A 130 12.88 -3.08 62.79
N LYS A 131 13.23 -3.94 61.82
CA LYS A 131 14.27 -4.97 62.04
C LYS A 131 14.75 -5.77 60.84
N ASP A 132 16.01 -6.16 60.98
CA ASP A 132 16.71 -7.33 60.47
C ASP A 132 16.98 -7.48 58.96
N SER A 133 18.25 -7.74 58.70
CA SER A 133 18.86 -8.02 57.40
C SER A 133 18.15 -9.15 56.65
N SER A 134 17.51 -8.79 55.54
CA SER A 134 17.10 -9.70 54.47
C SER A 134 17.52 -9.08 53.13
N PRO A 135 17.84 -9.89 52.11
CA PRO A 135 18.31 -9.36 50.83
C PRO A 135 17.20 -8.51 50.19
N THR A 136 17.58 -7.34 49.67
CA THR A 136 16.69 -6.47 48.90
C THR A 136 15.94 -7.29 47.84
N PRO A 137 14.60 -7.29 47.81
CA PRO A 137 13.87 -8.02 46.79
C PRO A 137 14.24 -7.48 45.40
N SER A 138 14.38 -8.39 44.44
CA SER A 138 14.55 -8.03 43.03
C SER A 138 13.41 -7.10 42.60
N PRO A 139 13.68 -6.04 41.81
CA PRO A 139 12.61 -5.19 41.31
C PRO A 139 11.61 -6.03 40.49
N GLU A 140 10.32 -5.85 40.77
CA GLU A 140 9.24 -6.55 40.08
C GLU A 140 9.05 -5.93 38.68
N LEU A 141 9.72 -6.53 37.68
CA LEU A 141 9.73 -6.07 36.31
C LEU A 141 8.52 -6.63 35.53
N THR A 142 7.70 -5.75 34.97
CA THR A 142 6.62 -6.10 34.03
C THR A 142 7.17 -6.08 32.60
N VAL A 143 6.98 -7.16 31.82
CA VAL A 143 7.35 -7.21 30.40
C VAL A 143 6.46 -6.26 29.60
N VAL A 144 7.02 -5.31 28.85
CA VAL A 144 6.23 -4.28 28.16
C VAL A 144 5.29 -4.90 27.12
N ALA A 145 5.77 -5.87 26.34
CA ALA A 145 4.99 -6.54 25.30
C ALA A 145 3.73 -7.29 25.80
N THR A 146 3.59 -7.54 27.10
CA THR A 146 2.37 -8.16 27.68
C THR A 146 1.32 -7.14 28.15
N MET A 147 1.64 -5.84 28.09
CA MET A 147 0.75 -4.76 28.50
C MET A 147 -0.22 -4.34 27.38
N PRO A 148 -1.34 -3.65 27.68
CA PRO A 148 -2.22 -3.07 26.66
C PRO A 148 -1.48 -2.10 25.73
N LEU A 149 -1.96 -1.91 24.49
CA LEU A 149 -1.30 -1.08 23.47
C LEU A 149 -0.92 0.32 23.98
N ARG A 150 -1.82 1.00 24.68
CA ARG A 150 -1.57 2.32 25.28
C ARG A 150 -0.39 2.32 26.24
N HIS A 151 -0.32 1.32 27.11
CA HIS A 151 0.78 1.17 28.06
C HIS A 151 2.11 0.84 27.35
N ARG A 152 2.07 0.06 26.25
CA ARG A 152 3.24 -0.21 25.40
C ARG A 152 3.78 1.07 24.76
N VAL A 153 2.90 1.89 24.17
CA VAL A 153 3.24 3.22 23.64
C VAL A 153 3.84 4.13 24.71
N LEU A 154 3.21 4.20 25.89
CA LEU A 154 3.69 5.02 27.00
C LEU A 154 5.02 4.54 27.58
N ALA A 155 5.25 3.23 27.64
CA ALA A 155 6.55 2.66 28.04
C ALA A 155 7.67 3.14 27.10
N GLN A 156 7.49 3.04 25.79
CA GLN A 156 8.49 3.55 24.84
C GLN A 156 8.59 5.08 24.83
N TYR A 157 7.52 5.80 25.21
CA TYR A 157 7.53 7.26 25.35
C TYR A 157 8.41 7.73 26.52
N ILE A 158 8.33 7.08 27.69
CA ILE A 158 9.13 7.39 28.88
C ILE A 158 10.57 6.87 28.81
N GLY A 159 10.90 5.97 27.87
CA GLY A 159 12.24 5.42 27.69
C GLY A 159 13.32 6.39 27.17
N GLU A 160 13.00 7.67 26.95
CA GLU A 160 13.93 8.73 26.48
C GLU A 160 14.77 8.41 25.23
N GLY A 161 14.38 7.40 24.43
CA GLY A 161 15.12 6.94 23.26
C GLY A 161 15.77 5.56 23.45
N GLU A 162 15.83 5.05 24.67
CA GLU A 162 16.14 3.64 24.97
C GLU A 162 14.92 2.74 24.75
N TYR A 163 15.17 1.49 24.37
CA TYR A 163 14.12 0.49 24.16
C TYR A 163 13.76 -0.20 25.47
N LEU A 164 12.56 0.02 25.98
CA LEU A 164 12.12 -0.62 27.22
C LEU A 164 11.54 -2.00 26.92
N TYR A 165 12.32 -3.05 27.20
CA TYR A 165 11.84 -4.43 27.24
C TYR A 165 10.93 -4.69 28.45
N HIS A 166 11.23 -4.03 29.57
CA HIS A 166 10.56 -4.18 30.86
C HIS A 166 10.35 -2.81 31.51
N VAL A 167 9.34 -2.70 32.37
CA VAL A 167 9.11 -1.54 33.24
C VAL A 167 9.05 -1.98 34.70
N ASP A 168 9.70 -1.23 35.58
CA ASP A 168 9.60 -1.42 37.03
C ASP A 168 8.31 -0.82 37.60
N ALA A 169 8.09 -0.98 38.91
CA ALA A 169 6.90 -0.48 39.59
C ALA A 169 6.77 1.07 39.55
N SER A 170 7.87 1.81 39.48
CA SER A 170 7.89 3.27 39.38
C SER A 170 7.53 3.72 37.97
N GLN A 171 8.17 3.14 36.95
CA GLN A 171 7.87 3.37 35.54
C GLN A 171 6.43 2.99 35.19
N LYS A 172 5.92 1.90 35.75
CA LYS A 172 4.52 1.47 35.60
C LYS A 172 3.53 2.44 36.25
N LYS A 173 3.88 3.03 37.40
CA LYS A 173 3.09 4.10 38.04
C LYS A 173 3.07 5.37 37.18
N GLU A 174 4.19 5.70 36.54
CA GLU A 174 4.27 6.84 35.61
C GLU A 174 3.46 6.62 34.33
N ILE A 175 3.49 5.41 33.74
CA ILE A 175 2.63 5.03 32.61
C ILE A 175 1.14 5.20 32.98
N LEU A 176 0.72 4.74 34.15
CA LEU A 176 -0.65 4.92 34.63
C LEU A 176 -1.00 6.40 34.85
N ARG A 177 -0.05 7.21 35.36
CA ARG A 177 -0.23 8.67 35.49
C ARG A 177 -0.46 9.32 34.13
N LEU A 178 0.38 9.01 33.14
CA LEU A 178 0.30 9.57 31.78
C LEU A 178 -0.94 9.11 31.00
N GLU A 179 -1.46 7.89 31.24
CA GLU A 179 -2.72 7.44 30.64
C GLU A 179 -3.94 8.18 31.25
N MET A 180 -3.89 8.48 32.55
CA MET A 180 -4.94 9.21 33.27
C MET A 180 -4.88 10.73 33.08
N ASP A 181 -3.75 11.28 32.66
CA ASP A 181 -3.55 12.70 32.38
C ASP A 181 -4.20 13.09 31.05
N THR A 182 -5.48 13.45 31.11
CA THR A 182 -6.26 13.90 29.94
C THR A 182 -5.89 15.29 29.45
N ASP A 183 -5.18 16.07 30.26
CA ASP A 183 -4.82 17.45 29.94
C ASP A 183 -3.51 17.50 29.12
N ASN A 184 -2.68 16.45 29.21
CA ASN A 184 -1.51 16.24 28.36
C ASN A 184 -1.86 15.93 26.90
N SER A 185 -2.20 16.99 26.16
CA SER A 185 -2.64 16.92 24.76
C SER A 185 -1.63 16.25 23.82
N TYR A 186 -0.32 16.32 24.11
CA TYR A 186 0.70 15.61 23.31
C TYR A 186 0.55 14.09 23.45
N VAL A 187 0.51 13.60 24.69
CA VAL A 187 0.37 12.17 24.99
C VAL A 187 -0.97 11.65 24.50
N GLN A 188 -2.07 12.39 24.72
CA GLN A 188 -3.39 12.00 24.23
C GLN A 188 -3.44 11.95 22.70
N ASN A 189 -2.83 12.90 21.98
CA ASN A 189 -2.76 12.85 20.52
C ASN A 189 -1.92 11.67 20.02
N LEU A 190 -0.79 11.33 20.65
CA LEU A 190 0.00 10.14 20.31
C LEU A 190 -0.81 8.85 20.51
N LEU A 191 -1.51 8.70 21.65
CA LEU A 191 -2.32 7.52 21.94
C LEU A 191 -3.50 7.38 20.97
N LEU A 192 -4.25 8.46 20.75
CA LEU A 192 -5.36 8.48 19.79
C LEU A 192 -4.89 8.18 18.37
N ALA A 193 -3.74 8.70 17.97
CA ALA A 193 -3.20 8.47 16.64
C ALA A 193 -2.73 7.01 16.45
N ALA A 194 -2.12 6.41 17.47
CA ALA A 194 -1.75 4.99 17.49
C ALA A 194 -2.98 4.05 17.37
N GLU A 195 -4.09 4.38 18.03
CA GLU A 195 -5.35 3.61 17.94
C GLU A 195 -6.03 3.73 16.55
N ASN A 196 -5.84 4.87 15.87
CA ASN A 196 -6.40 5.13 14.53
C ASN A 196 -5.51 4.64 13.37
N ALA A 197 -4.27 4.22 13.64
CA ALA A 197 -3.36 3.66 12.64
C ALA A 197 -3.39 2.11 12.70
N GLU A 198 -4.06 1.46 11.75
CA GLU A 198 -4.22 0.00 11.73
C GLU A 198 -2.89 -0.77 11.69
N ALA A 199 -1.90 -0.24 10.96
CA ALA A 199 -0.55 -0.79 10.93
C ALA A 199 0.16 -0.67 12.29
N PHE A 200 -0.07 0.41 13.04
CA PHE A 200 0.48 0.60 14.39
C PHE A 200 -0.09 -0.42 15.38
N LYS A 201 -1.42 -0.64 15.36
CA LYS A 201 -2.05 -1.64 16.25
C LYS A 201 -1.51 -3.07 16.04
N LYS A 202 -1.03 -3.37 14.84
CA LYS A 202 -0.39 -4.65 14.47
C LYS A 202 1.14 -4.63 14.60
N ALA A 203 1.73 -3.51 14.99
CA ALA A 203 3.18 -3.35 15.05
C ALA A 203 3.81 -4.20 16.16
N ILE A 204 4.96 -4.78 15.83
CA ILE A 204 5.86 -5.39 16.81
C ILE A 204 6.45 -4.30 17.73
N GLU A 205 6.85 -4.67 18.94
CA GLU A 205 7.30 -3.72 19.96
C GLU A 205 8.48 -2.85 19.51
N HIS A 206 9.42 -3.45 18.76
CA HIS A 206 10.52 -2.75 18.09
C HIS A 206 10.06 -1.62 17.14
N ASP A 207 9.00 -1.85 16.36
CA ASP A 207 8.44 -0.82 15.49
C ASP A 207 7.72 0.25 16.31
N ILE A 208 6.96 -0.12 17.37
CA ILE A 208 6.32 0.83 18.31
C ILE A 208 7.36 1.79 18.91
N HIS A 209 8.49 1.26 19.38
CA HIS A 209 9.57 2.11 19.89
C HIS A 209 10.14 3.04 18.81
N LYS A 210 10.43 2.51 17.62
CA LYS A 210 11.00 3.31 16.52
C LYS A 210 10.06 4.42 16.07
N ILE A 211 8.75 4.16 15.98
CA ILE A 211 7.76 5.17 15.60
C ILE A 211 7.49 6.18 16.72
N VAL A 212 7.44 5.78 18.00
CA VAL A 212 7.29 6.72 19.13
C VAL A 212 8.48 7.69 19.19
N ASN A 213 9.70 7.20 18.99
CA ASN A 213 10.89 8.04 18.90
C ASN A 213 10.95 8.86 17.61
N ALA A 214 10.36 8.39 16.51
CA ALA A 214 10.19 9.17 15.29
C ALA A 214 9.21 10.34 15.49
N VAL A 215 8.08 10.10 16.16
CA VAL A 215 7.11 11.14 16.56
C VAL A 215 7.79 12.19 17.43
N LYS A 216 8.54 11.79 18.47
CA LYS A 216 9.30 12.73 19.33
C LYS A 216 10.37 13.55 18.59
N LYS A 217 10.88 13.07 17.45
CA LYS A 217 11.85 13.79 16.59
C LYS A 217 11.19 14.74 15.60
N VAL A 218 10.05 14.34 15.02
CA VAL A 218 9.28 15.17 14.06
C VAL A 218 8.49 16.25 14.79
N PHE A 219 7.96 15.92 15.97
CA PHE A 219 7.16 16.79 16.82
C PHE A 219 7.81 16.80 18.23
N PRO A 220 8.75 17.72 18.51
CA PRO A 220 9.39 17.82 19.81
C PRO A 220 8.37 18.04 20.94
N VAL A 221 8.60 17.41 22.10
CA VAL A 221 7.69 17.48 23.27
C VAL A 221 7.57 18.92 23.80
N ASP A 222 8.68 19.66 23.80
CA ASP A 222 8.74 21.08 24.21
C ASP A 222 8.30 22.05 23.08
N GLY A 223 7.80 21.52 21.97
CA GLY A 223 7.37 22.28 20.79
C GLY A 223 5.86 22.58 20.78
N LYS A 224 5.37 23.16 19.68
CA LYS A 224 3.92 23.29 19.45
C LYS A 224 3.29 21.90 19.36
N THR A 225 2.28 21.63 20.19
CA THR A 225 1.53 20.37 20.19
C THR A 225 1.06 20.03 18.76
N PRO A 226 1.38 18.84 18.23
CA PRO A 226 0.99 18.48 16.87
C PRO A 226 -0.49 18.16 16.78
N GLU A 227 -1.14 18.56 15.68
CA GLU A 227 -2.53 18.22 15.42
C GLU A 227 -2.71 16.70 15.22
N LEU A 228 -3.77 16.14 15.80
CA LEU A 228 -4.06 14.71 15.75
C LEU A 228 -4.06 14.15 14.31
N ALA A 229 -4.65 14.88 13.35
CA ALA A 229 -4.67 14.48 11.95
C ALA A 229 -3.26 14.36 11.34
N THR A 230 -2.37 15.31 11.65
CA THR A 230 -0.98 15.30 11.20
C THR A 230 -0.16 14.17 11.82
N VAL A 231 -0.41 13.82 13.08
CA VAL A 231 0.22 12.65 13.72
C VAL A 231 -0.31 11.35 13.08
N ILE A 232 -1.62 11.23 12.84
CA ILE A 232 -2.21 10.06 12.14
C ILE A 232 -1.61 9.91 10.73
N GLN A 233 -1.48 11.00 9.97
CA GLN A 233 -0.87 10.98 8.65
C GLN A 233 0.59 10.51 8.72
N PHE A 234 1.39 11.09 9.62
CA PHE A 234 2.79 10.68 9.81
C PHE A 234 2.92 9.18 10.14
N LEU A 235 2.08 8.66 11.05
CA LEU A 235 2.09 7.25 11.44
C LEU A 235 1.81 6.34 10.24
N LYS A 236 0.77 6.63 9.45
CA LYS A 236 0.43 5.86 8.24
C LYS A 236 1.57 5.86 7.24
N THR A 237 2.03 7.05 6.84
CA THR A 237 3.13 7.23 5.89
C THR A 237 4.42 6.54 6.36
N TRP A 238 4.73 6.55 7.66
CA TRP A 238 5.91 5.87 8.19
C TRP A 238 5.81 4.34 8.13
N PHE A 239 4.62 3.76 8.33
CA PHE A 239 4.42 2.32 8.18
C PHE A 239 4.39 1.88 6.70
N GLU A 240 3.82 2.70 5.82
CA GLU A 240 3.80 2.50 4.36
C GLU A 240 5.21 2.67 3.74
N THR A 241 6.05 3.53 4.32
CA THR A 241 7.44 3.73 3.88
C THR A 241 8.32 2.51 4.21
N GLU A 242 9.11 2.07 3.22
CA GLU A 242 10.10 1.01 3.38
C GLU A 242 11.06 1.29 4.55
N HIS A 243 11.43 0.25 5.30
CA HIS A 243 12.25 0.37 6.53
C HIS A 243 13.55 1.18 6.31
N ILE A 244 14.16 1.06 5.14
CA ILE A 244 15.39 1.77 4.76
C ILE A 244 15.21 3.30 4.61
N ASP A 245 14.00 3.75 4.28
CA ASP A 245 13.68 5.16 4.00
C ASP A 245 12.93 5.86 5.14
N ARG A 246 12.42 5.12 6.13
CA ARG A 246 11.80 5.68 7.35
C ARG A 246 12.69 6.73 8.03
N GLY A 247 14.02 6.57 7.96
CA GLY A 247 14.99 7.54 8.47
C GLY A 247 15.15 8.82 7.63
N LEU A 248 14.84 8.78 6.32
CA LEU A 248 14.76 9.95 5.46
C LEU A 248 13.42 10.67 5.65
N LEU A 249 12.31 9.92 5.70
CA LEU A 249 10.97 10.44 5.98
C LEU A 249 10.96 11.27 7.28
N VAL A 250 11.54 10.74 8.36
CA VAL A 250 11.67 11.45 9.65
C VAL A 250 12.44 12.77 9.51
N LYS A 251 13.49 12.83 8.68
CA LYS A 251 14.24 14.08 8.47
C LYS A 251 13.43 15.13 7.71
N GLU A 252 12.74 14.73 6.64
CA GLU A 252 11.91 15.65 5.87
C GLU A 252 10.74 16.17 6.71
N TRP A 253 10.03 15.28 7.42
CA TRP A 253 8.97 15.69 8.31
C TRP A 253 9.47 16.57 9.46
N ALA A 254 10.66 16.34 10.02
CA ALA A 254 11.26 17.22 11.02
C ALA A 254 11.66 18.62 10.49
N LYS A 255 11.99 18.76 9.19
CA LYS A 255 12.18 20.07 8.55
C LYS A 255 10.85 20.84 8.33
N GLY A 256 9.71 20.15 8.39
CA GLY A 256 8.40 20.68 8.02
C GLY A 256 7.83 20.13 6.72
N ASN A 257 8.63 19.42 5.91
CA ASN A 257 8.21 18.86 4.62
C ASN A 257 7.29 17.65 4.84
N ARG A 258 5.99 17.80 4.58
CA ARG A 258 4.94 16.77 4.82
C ARG A 258 4.83 15.76 3.66
N VAL A 259 5.96 15.21 3.22
CA VAL A 259 6.01 14.31 2.05
C VAL A 259 5.23 13.02 2.28
N SER A 260 4.50 12.59 1.26
CA SER A 260 3.63 11.39 1.24
C SER A 260 4.40 10.09 1.02
N ALA A 261 5.54 10.13 0.32
CA ALA A 261 6.46 9.01 0.11
C ALA A 261 7.87 9.53 -0.20
N ILE A 262 8.89 8.70 0.06
CA ILE A 262 10.26 8.95 -0.41
C ILE A 262 10.37 8.44 -1.86
N GLN A 263 10.61 9.36 -2.79
CA GLN A 263 10.73 9.05 -4.21
C GLN A 263 12.06 8.34 -4.50
N ARG A 264 12.04 7.27 -5.29
CA ARG A 264 13.22 6.50 -5.69
C ARG A 264 13.38 6.44 -7.21
N THR A 265 14.63 6.46 -7.66
CA THR A 265 14.99 6.19 -9.06
C THR A 265 14.69 4.74 -9.43
N GLU A 266 14.63 4.42 -10.73
CA GLU A 266 14.52 3.03 -11.21
C GLU A 266 15.70 2.14 -10.73
N SER A 267 16.83 2.75 -10.39
CA SER A 267 18.02 2.11 -9.81
C SER A 267 17.97 1.94 -8.28
N GLY A 268 16.88 2.36 -7.62
CA GLY A 268 16.70 2.25 -6.16
C GLY A 268 17.50 3.26 -5.34
N ALA A 269 18.03 4.32 -5.96
CA ALA A 269 18.63 5.45 -5.25
C ALA A 269 17.54 6.47 -4.86
N ASN A 270 17.83 7.35 -3.89
CA ASN A 270 16.93 8.47 -3.57
C ASN A 270 16.82 9.41 -4.78
N ALA A 271 15.60 9.69 -5.23
CA ALA A 271 15.34 10.62 -6.33
C ALA A 271 15.42 12.09 -5.92
N GLY A 272 15.44 12.40 -4.62
CA GLY A 272 15.43 13.77 -4.10
C GLY A 272 14.01 14.31 -3.87
N GLY A 273 13.85 15.62 -3.97
CA GLY A 273 12.59 16.35 -3.75
C GLY A 273 12.43 16.91 -2.34
N GLY A 274 13.51 16.94 -1.55
CA GLY A 274 13.54 17.51 -0.19
C GLY A 274 14.13 18.93 -0.13
N ASN A 275 14.72 19.39 -1.23
CA ASN A 275 15.22 20.74 -1.40
C ASN A 275 14.16 21.66 -2.02
N LYS A 276 14.23 22.95 -1.69
CA LYS A 276 13.48 23.96 -2.43
C LYS A 276 14.08 24.12 -3.83
N THR A 277 13.22 24.43 -4.80
CA THR A 277 13.61 24.69 -6.18
C THR A 277 12.95 25.98 -6.70
N ASP A 278 13.37 26.44 -7.88
CA ASP A 278 12.79 27.55 -8.68
C ASP A 278 11.30 27.40 -9.04
N ARG A 279 10.64 26.33 -8.61
CA ARG A 279 9.22 26.06 -8.81
C ARG A 279 8.38 26.75 -7.74
N ASN A 280 7.09 26.96 -8.03
CA ASN A 280 6.14 27.44 -7.02
C ASN A 280 6.13 26.47 -5.81
N PRO A 281 6.22 26.95 -4.55
CA PRO A 281 6.12 26.10 -3.36
C PRO A 281 4.91 25.16 -3.29
N ASP A 282 3.79 25.52 -3.93
CA ASP A 282 2.57 24.71 -3.99
C ASP A 282 2.60 23.63 -5.11
N TYR A 283 3.66 23.57 -5.91
CA TYR A 283 3.82 22.60 -7.00
C TYR A 283 4.51 21.31 -6.50
N GLU A 284 3.72 20.24 -6.35
CA GLU A 284 4.25 18.93 -5.98
C GLU A 284 5.14 18.35 -7.09
N HIS A 285 6.46 18.29 -6.85
CA HIS A 285 7.43 17.81 -7.84
C HIS A 285 7.76 16.32 -7.66
N THR A 286 7.11 15.47 -8.44
CA THR A 286 7.36 14.02 -8.54
C THR A 286 8.07 13.63 -9.84
N LEU A 287 8.54 12.38 -9.96
CA LEU A 287 9.13 11.84 -11.20
C LEU A 287 8.19 11.93 -12.42
N ASP A 288 6.87 11.96 -12.21
CA ASP A 288 5.90 12.08 -13.31
C ASP A 288 5.68 13.53 -13.73
N THR A 289 5.81 14.48 -12.79
CA THR A 289 5.85 15.91 -13.14
C THR A 289 7.16 16.29 -13.84
N LEU A 290 8.29 15.70 -13.42
CA LEU A 290 9.58 15.80 -14.09
C LEU A 290 9.47 15.31 -15.54
N ASP A 291 8.73 14.23 -15.80
CA ASP A 291 8.49 13.74 -17.16
C ASP A 291 7.84 14.78 -18.07
N VAL A 292 6.85 15.51 -17.55
CA VAL A 292 6.19 16.60 -18.28
C VAL A 292 7.17 17.75 -18.51
N GLU A 293 8.01 18.09 -17.54
CA GLU A 293 9.08 19.09 -17.67
C GLU A 293 10.12 18.71 -18.73
N ILE A 294 10.60 17.46 -18.74
CA ILE A 294 11.50 16.92 -19.76
C ILE A 294 10.83 16.98 -21.15
N ALA A 295 9.57 16.55 -21.27
CA ALA A 295 8.83 16.60 -22.53
C ALA A 295 8.70 18.05 -23.04
N MET A 296 8.39 19.01 -22.16
CA MET A 296 8.35 20.44 -22.50
C MET A 296 9.73 20.98 -22.93
N ALA A 297 10.81 20.59 -22.25
CA ALA A 297 12.16 21.02 -22.59
C ALA A 297 12.60 20.54 -23.99
N THR A 298 12.15 19.36 -24.43
CA THR A 298 12.43 18.83 -25.78
C THR A 298 11.68 19.54 -26.92
N LEU A 299 10.70 20.39 -26.62
CA LEU A 299 10.00 21.16 -27.66
C LEU A 299 10.89 22.28 -28.22
N PRO A 300 10.87 22.50 -29.55
CA PRO A 300 11.73 23.49 -30.22
C PRO A 300 11.30 24.94 -30.04
N MET A 301 10.21 25.19 -29.31
CA MET A 301 9.63 26.52 -29.08
C MET A 301 10.12 27.10 -27.75
N ASP A 302 10.40 28.39 -27.72
CA ASP A 302 10.80 29.13 -26.52
C ASP A 302 9.55 29.71 -25.84
N PHE A 303 9.49 29.69 -24.50
CA PHE A 303 8.33 30.13 -23.70
C PHE A 303 8.72 30.40 -22.24
N ASN A 304 7.82 31.00 -21.46
CA ASN A 304 8.02 31.19 -20.03
C ASN A 304 7.93 29.83 -19.32
N ILE A 305 9.06 29.33 -18.82
CA ILE A 305 9.13 28.04 -18.11
C ILE A 305 8.46 28.05 -16.73
N TYR A 306 8.13 29.23 -16.18
CA TYR A 306 7.38 29.36 -14.93
C TYR A 306 5.86 29.48 -15.19
N GLU A 307 5.47 30.09 -16.31
CA GLU A 307 4.08 30.21 -16.77
C GLU A 307 3.80 29.31 -17.98
N LEU A 308 3.58 28.03 -17.70
CA LEU A 308 3.49 27.00 -18.74
C LEU A 308 2.24 27.18 -19.63
N PRO A 309 2.39 27.47 -20.94
CA PRO A 309 1.24 27.68 -21.81
C PRO A 309 0.40 26.39 -21.93
N GLY A 310 -0.92 26.47 -21.77
CA GLY A 310 -1.78 25.28 -21.75
C GLY A 310 -1.73 24.41 -23.01
N SER A 311 -1.35 24.98 -24.16
CA SER A 311 -1.08 24.24 -25.41
C SER A 311 0.22 23.44 -25.35
N VAL A 312 1.29 24.03 -24.81
CA VAL A 312 2.60 23.40 -24.57
C VAL A 312 2.46 22.25 -23.58
N TYR A 313 1.77 22.48 -22.45
CA TYR A 313 1.53 21.46 -21.43
C TYR A 313 0.71 20.27 -21.98
N ARG A 314 -0.35 20.54 -22.77
CA ARG A 314 -1.12 19.48 -23.46
C ARG A 314 -0.24 18.66 -24.41
N ARG A 315 0.60 19.32 -25.24
CA ARG A 315 1.49 18.61 -26.16
C ARG A 315 2.57 17.80 -25.43
N ALA A 316 3.08 18.30 -24.31
CA ALA A 316 4.01 17.55 -23.45
C ALA A 316 3.36 16.29 -22.87
N LYS A 317 2.12 16.36 -22.35
CA LYS A 317 1.38 15.16 -21.90
C LYS A 317 1.17 14.13 -23.02
N GLU A 318 0.93 14.55 -24.27
CA GLU A 318 0.90 13.62 -25.39
C GLU A 318 2.25 12.93 -25.65
N ILE A 319 3.35 13.69 -25.61
CA ILE A 319 4.72 13.20 -25.80
C ILE A 319 5.06 12.16 -24.74
N VAL A 320 4.72 12.42 -23.47
CA VAL A 320 4.86 11.46 -22.36
C VAL A 320 4.05 10.20 -22.64
N LYS A 321 2.74 10.34 -22.92
CA LYS A 321 1.82 9.21 -23.17
C LYS A 321 2.25 8.33 -24.34
N LYS A 322 2.75 8.93 -25.43
CA LYS A 322 3.22 8.23 -26.64
C LYS A 322 4.68 7.78 -26.55
N LYS A 323 5.42 8.18 -25.49
CA LYS A 323 6.88 8.00 -25.33
C LYS A 323 7.64 8.43 -26.59
N GLU A 324 7.32 9.61 -27.12
CA GLU A 324 7.97 10.14 -28.33
C GLU A 324 9.47 10.42 -28.07
N SER A 325 10.31 10.23 -29.09
CA SER A 325 11.74 10.58 -29.03
C SER A 325 11.91 12.06 -29.42
N PRO A 326 12.76 12.86 -28.74
CA PRO A 326 13.83 12.45 -27.82
C PRO A 326 13.43 12.35 -26.33
N PHE A 327 12.19 12.66 -25.97
CA PHE A 327 11.74 12.65 -24.57
C PHE A 327 11.99 11.30 -23.89
N LYS A 328 11.67 10.18 -24.55
CA LYS A 328 11.84 8.83 -23.99
C LYS A 328 13.27 8.55 -23.51
N GLU A 329 14.26 8.91 -24.32
CA GLU A 329 15.67 8.70 -24.01
C GLU A 329 16.16 9.61 -22.87
N TRP A 330 15.71 10.86 -22.83
CA TRP A 330 16.02 11.81 -21.75
C TRP A 330 15.36 11.42 -20.43
N SER A 331 14.07 11.02 -20.45
CA SER A 331 13.32 10.55 -19.29
C SER A 331 14.03 9.38 -18.61
N ALA A 332 14.40 8.34 -19.37
CA ALA A 332 15.10 7.18 -18.82
C ALA A 332 16.43 7.54 -18.15
N ALA A 333 17.23 8.43 -18.74
CA ALA A 333 18.52 8.83 -18.18
C ALA A 333 18.40 9.77 -16.97
N LEU A 334 17.44 10.71 -16.99
CA LEU A 334 17.21 11.63 -15.87
C LEU A 334 16.52 10.91 -14.69
N ARG A 335 15.52 10.05 -14.92
CA ARG A 335 14.92 9.19 -13.86
C ARG A 335 15.93 8.25 -13.19
N ALA A 336 16.99 7.85 -13.88
CA ALA A 336 18.07 7.03 -13.32
C ALA A 336 19.09 7.83 -12.48
N THR A 337 19.04 9.17 -12.52
CA THR A 337 20.01 10.06 -11.88
C THR A 337 19.63 10.31 -10.41
N PRO A 338 20.50 10.00 -9.43
CA PRO A 338 20.21 10.25 -8.01
C PRO A 338 20.02 11.74 -7.72
N GLY A 339 19.05 12.08 -6.86
CA GLY A 339 18.74 13.47 -6.50
C GLY A 339 18.13 14.32 -7.62
N ILE A 340 17.67 13.72 -8.73
CA ILE A 340 17.13 14.45 -9.89
C ILE A 340 16.01 15.45 -9.56
N LEU A 341 15.15 15.15 -8.58
CA LEU A 341 14.05 16.01 -8.14
C LEU A 341 14.49 17.19 -7.26
N ASP A 342 15.75 17.22 -6.80
CA ASP A 342 16.30 18.37 -6.08
C ASP A 342 16.77 19.49 -7.02
N TYR A 343 16.90 19.23 -8.33
CA TYR A 343 17.38 20.23 -9.31
C TYR A 343 16.28 21.18 -9.80
N SER A 344 16.67 22.42 -10.13
CA SER A 344 15.77 23.44 -10.67
C SER A 344 15.19 23.06 -12.04
N ARG A 345 13.99 23.56 -12.35
CA ARG A 345 13.38 23.44 -13.69
C ARG A 345 14.28 24.09 -14.73
N VAL A 346 14.90 25.23 -14.41
CA VAL A 346 15.91 25.89 -15.26
C VAL A 346 17.04 24.94 -15.62
N ALA A 347 17.65 24.24 -14.65
CA ALA A 347 18.79 23.35 -14.89
C ALA A 347 18.42 22.18 -15.82
N ILE A 348 17.24 21.57 -15.62
CA ILE A 348 16.74 20.49 -16.49
C ILE A 348 16.50 21.01 -17.92
N PHE A 349 15.88 22.18 -18.08
CA PHE A 349 15.65 22.78 -19.38
C PHE A 349 16.95 23.17 -20.08
N ALA A 350 17.88 23.81 -19.37
CA ALA A 350 19.18 24.21 -19.90
C ALA A 350 20.01 23.00 -20.35
N LEU A 351 20.03 21.92 -19.55
CA LEU A 351 20.72 20.67 -19.88
C LEU A 351 20.20 20.05 -21.19
N ILE A 352 18.88 19.96 -21.35
CA ILE A 352 18.27 19.36 -22.54
C ILE A 352 18.46 20.27 -23.78
N ARG A 353 18.32 21.59 -23.61
CA ARG A 353 18.37 22.58 -24.71
C ARG A 353 19.78 22.94 -25.17
N SER A 354 20.80 22.65 -24.37
CA SER A 354 22.23 22.81 -24.74
C SER A 354 22.87 21.55 -25.31
N ALA A 355 22.20 20.40 -25.24
CA ALA A 355 22.68 19.14 -25.81
C ALA A 355 22.63 19.13 -27.35
N HIS A 356 23.53 18.37 -27.98
CA HIS A 356 23.55 18.23 -29.43
C HIS A 356 22.29 17.48 -29.94
N PRO A 357 21.68 17.85 -31.08
CA PRO A 357 20.43 17.24 -31.59
C PRO A 357 20.44 15.73 -31.92
N GLU A 358 21.57 15.05 -31.77
CA GLU A 358 21.71 13.59 -31.95
C GLU A 358 22.16 12.87 -30.66
N PHE A 359 22.36 13.61 -29.57
CA PHE A 359 23.09 13.11 -28.40
C PHE A 359 22.34 12.01 -27.64
N TYR A 360 21.00 12.09 -27.65
CA TYR A 360 20.10 11.13 -27.02
C TYR A 360 20.13 9.74 -27.67
N HIS A 361 20.61 9.60 -28.91
CA HIS A 361 20.78 8.28 -29.56
C HIS A 361 21.86 7.40 -28.93
N TYR A 362 22.68 7.93 -28.00
CA TYR A 362 23.81 7.22 -27.41
C TYR A 362 23.71 7.17 -25.86
N PRO A 363 22.94 6.24 -25.27
CA PRO A 363 22.61 6.26 -23.83
C PRO A 363 23.82 6.39 -22.88
N GLY A 364 24.91 5.68 -23.15
CA GLY A 364 26.14 5.78 -22.32
C GLY A 364 26.85 7.13 -22.42
N ARG A 365 26.69 7.87 -23.53
CA ARG A 365 27.17 9.26 -23.65
C ARG A 365 26.18 10.23 -23.00
N LEU A 366 24.87 9.98 -23.16
CA LEU A 366 23.81 10.77 -22.54
C LEU A 366 24.00 10.86 -21.01
N GLN A 367 24.19 9.74 -20.32
CA GLN A 367 24.48 9.76 -18.88
C GLN A 367 25.79 10.48 -18.54
N GLY A 368 26.84 10.27 -19.34
CA GLY A 368 28.12 10.96 -19.14
C GLY A 368 28.03 12.49 -19.28
N TYR A 369 27.12 12.97 -20.12
CA TYR A 369 26.83 14.40 -20.29
C TYR A 369 25.96 14.95 -19.17
N ILE A 370 24.90 14.23 -18.75
CA ILE A 370 24.08 14.60 -17.59
C ILE A 370 24.99 14.80 -16.38
N ASN A 371 25.82 13.80 -16.05
CA ASN A 371 26.75 13.86 -14.92
C ASN A 371 27.82 14.96 -15.03
N ALA A 372 28.07 15.51 -16.23
CA ALA A 372 29.08 16.54 -16.47
C ALA A 372 28.52 17.97 -16.58
N ASN A 373 27.20 18.13 -16.81
CA ASN A 373 26.57 19.43 -17.06
C ASN A 373 25.40 19.74 -16.10
N LEU A 374 24.84 18.74 -15.42
CA LEU A 374 23.84 18.93 -14.36
C LEU A 374 24.55 19.21 -13.02
N THR A 375 25.29 20.32 -12.97
CA THR A 375 26.20 20.70 -11.86
C THR A 375 25.71 21.90 -11.05
N GLU A 376 24.41 22.17 -11.09
CA GLU A 376 23.79 23.23 -10.28
C GLU A 376 23.94 22.94 -8.77
N THR A 377 24.15 24.00 -7.99
CA THR A 377 24.31 23.93 -6.53
C THR A 377 23.33 24.81 -5.75
N ASP A 378 22.71 25.79 -6.40
CA ASP A 378 21.58 26.56 -5.86
C ASP A 378 20.37 26.26 -6.74
N HIS A 379 19.41 25.53 -6.17
CA HIS A 379 18.24 25.06 -6.89
C HIS A 379 17.05 26.02 -6.76
N GLU A 380 17.04 26.88 -5.73
CA GLU A 380 15.99 27.86 -5.45
C GLU A 380 16.18 29.13 -6.30
N ASN A 381 17.44 29.52 -6.57
CA ASN A 381 17.80 30.74 -7.31
C ASN A 381 18.76 30.44 -8.49
N PRO A 382 18.29 29.84 -9.60
CA PRO A 382 19.13 29.49 -10.74
C PRO A 382 19.71 30.73 -11.45
N ALA A 383 20.94 30.62 -11.93
CA ALA A 383 21.67 31.74 -12.53
C ALA A 383 21.09 32.22 -13.87
N GLU A 384 21.24 33.52 -14.18
CA GLU A 384 20.75 34.14 -15.43
C GLU A 384 21.30 33.48 -16.71
N GLU A 385 22.54 32.98 -16.68
CA GLU A 385 23.14 32.21 -17.78
C GLU A 385 22.38 30.89 -18.03
N ALA A 386 21.91 30.25 -16.97
CA ALA A 386 21.12 29.01 -17.04
C ALA A 386 19.69 29.31 -17.53
N LEU A 387 19.05 30.39 -17.08
CA LEU A 387 17.77 30.88 -17.61
C LEU A 387 17.82 31.17 -19.12
N THR A 388 18.91 31.82 -19.56
CA THR A 388 19.18 32.10 -20.98
C THR A 388 19.35 30.80 -21.77
N THR A 389 20.10 29.83 -21.23
CA THR A 389 20.34 28.52 -21.86
C THR A 389 19.09 27.65 -21.90
N ALA A 390 18.25 27.73 -20.86
CA ALA A 390 16.92 27.14 -20.80
C ALA A 390 15.92 27.79 -21.78
N ARG A 391 16.29 28.92 -22.39
CA ARG A 391 15.45 29.75 -23.27
C ARG A 391 14.11 30.12 -22.61
N HIS A 392 14.20 30.49 -21.35
CA HIS A 392 13.10 31.15 -20.66
C HIS A 392 12.82 32.49 -21.35
N THR A 393 11.57 32.70 -21.78
CA THR A 393 11.12 34.04 -22.17
C THR A 393 10.58 34.74 -20.92
N PRO A 394 11.17 35.87 -20.47
CA PRO A 394 10.58 36.66 -19.40
C PRO A 394 9.20 37.17 -19.81
N GLU A 395 8.35 37.48 -18.83
CA GLU A 395 7.07 38.14 -19.08
C GLU A 395 7.29 39.36 -19.98
N LYS A 396 6.61 39.35 -21.13
CA LYS A 396 6.30 40.60 -21.80
C LYS A 396 5.17 41.23 -21.03
N ASP A 397 5.51 42.07 -20.06
CA ASP A 397 4.53 42.91 -19.40
C ASP A 397 3.85 43.80 -20.45
N ALA A 398 2.67 43.35 -20.89
CA ALA A 398 1.89 44.02 -21.90
C ALA A 398 1.43 45.41 -21.41
N VAL A 399 1.39 45.62 -20.09
CA VAL A 399 1.11 46.92 -19.47
C VAL A 399 2.32 47.84 -19.62
N GLU A 400 3.55 47.35 -19.47
CA GLU A 400 4.77 48.16 -19.69
C GLU A 400 4.99 48.49 -21.18
N GLU A 401 4.75 47.55 -22.10
CA GLU A 401 4.86 47.82 -23.55
C GLU A 401 3.70 48.74 -24.02
N ALA A 402 2.48 48.58 -23.49
CA ALA A 402 1.39 49.54 -23.70
C ALA A 402 1.69 50.92 -23.08
N ASN A 403 2.32 50.98 -21.90
CA ASN A 403 2.73 52.23 -21.27
C ASN A 403 3.84 52.93 -22.06
N ARG A 404 4.79 52.20 -22.63
CA ARG A 404 5.81 52.74 -23.55
C ARG A 404 5.19 53.28 -24.84
N GLN A 405 4.21 52.57 -25.42
CA GLN A 405 3.44 53.08 -26.57
C GLN A 405 2.57 54.29 -26.21
N LEU A 406 1.96 54.31 -25.02
CA LEU A 406 1.17 55.44 -24.50
C LEU A 406 2.04 56.66 -24.18
N ALA A 407 3.28 56.47 -23.68
CA ALA A 407 4.24 57.56 -23.47
C ALA A 407 4.66 58.18 -24.82
N ALA A 408 5.01 57.34 -25.81
CA ALA A 408 5.29 57.80 -27.17
C ALA A 408 4.08 58.53 -27.81
N ALA A 409 2.85 58.06 -27.55
CA ALA A 409 1.61 58.70 -28.02
C ALA A 409 1.24 59.99 -27.26
N ARG A 410 1.64 60.11 -25.99
CA ARG A 410 1.50 61.33 -25.17
C ARG A 410 2.56 62.39 -25.48
N GLY A 411 3.61 62.02 -26.20
CA GLY A 411 4.64 62.93 -26.69
C GLY A 411 5.92 62.93 -25.87
N ASP A 412 6.23 61.83 -25.17
CA ASP A 412 7.53 61.60 -24.53
C ASP A 412 8.45 60.75 -25.44
N TYR A 413 9.76 61.00 -25.41
CA TYR A 413 10.70 60.27 -26.27
C TYR A 413 10.97 58.87 -25.72
N VAL A 414 10.63 57.85 -26.50
CA VAL A 414 10.85 56.44 -26.17
C VAL A 414 11.82 55.82 -27.18
N GLU A 415 12.97 55.37 -26.69
CA GLU A 415 14.03 54.78 -27.51
C GLU A 415 13.53 53.53 -28.25
N GLY A 416 13.79 53.45 -29.57
CA GLY A 416 13.31 52.38 -30.45
C GLY A 416 11.87 52.54 -30.98
N ILE A 417 11.06 53.45 -30.42
CA ILE A 417 9.67 53.70 -30.88
C ILE A 417 9.51 55.12 -31.47
N SER A 418 10.14 56.13 -30.87
CA SER A 418 10.09 57.52 -31.33
C SER A 418 11.18 57.82 -32.37
N ASP A 419 10.84 58.51 -33.47
CA ASP A 419 11.83 58.92 -34.48
C ASP A 419 12.85 59.92 -33.88
N PRO A 420 14.16 59.59 -33.83
CA PRO A 420 15.21 60.46 -33.29
C PRO A 420 15.46 61.77 -34.08
N ASN A 421 14.86 61.90 -35.26
CA ASN A 421 14.98 63.05 -36.15
C ASN A 421 13.71 63.91 -36.22
N ASP A 422 12.64 63.56 -35.49
CA ASP A 422 11.43 64.38 -35.41
C ASP A 422 11.73 65.73 -34.70
N PRO A 423 11.48 66.89 -35.34
CA PRO A 423 11.83 68.20 -34.80
C PRO A 423 11.03 68.61 -33.55
N LYS A 424 10.05 67.82 -33.10
CA LYS A 424 9.37 68.06 -31.80
C LYS A 424 10.27 67.80 -30.59
N TRP A 425 11.36 67.04 -30.76
CA TRP A 425 12.29 66.71 -29.68
C TRP A 425 13.35 67.80 -29.49
N VAL A 426 13.19 68.63 -28.46
CA VAL A 426 14.11 69.75 -28.17
C VAL A 426 15.44 69.24 -27.62
N LYS A 427 16.45 69.14 -28.49
CA LYS A 427 17.83 68.82 -28.10
C LYS A 427 18.45 69.97 -27.31
N THR A 428 18.45 69.86 -25.99
CA THR A 428 19.12 70.79 -25.07
C THR A 428 20.36 70.10 -24.49
N GLU A 429 21.54 70.46 -24.98
CA GLU A 429 22.81 69.93 -24.47
C GLU A 429 23.17 70.55 -23.11
N THR A 430 23.95 69.80 -22.31
CA THR A 430 24.59 70.20 -21.03
C THR A 430 23.77 69.98 -19.75
N SER A 431 23.93 68.82 -19.10
CA SER A 431 24.56 68.73 -17.75
C SER A 431 24.71 67.27 -17.26
N GLN A 432 25.61 67.09 -16.28
CA GLN A 432 26.06 65.82 -15.69
C GLN A 432 24.99 65.10 -14.82
N PRO A 433 25.19 63.82 -14.45
CA PRO A 433 24.10 62.92 -14.06
C PRO A 433 23.55 63.21 -12.67
N ALA A 434 22.22 63.13 -12.55
CA ALA A 434 21.54 63.02 -11.26
C ALA A 434 21.50 61.55 -10.83
N SER A 435 21.93 61.30 -9.60
CA SER A 435 21.94 60.00 -8.94
C SER A 435 20.54 59.46 -8.65
N GLU A 436 20.47 58.15 -8.39
CA GLU A 436 19.33 57.46 -7.79
C GLU A 436 18.80 58.21 -6.55
N PRO A 437 17.49 58.10 -6.24
CA PRO A 437 16.99 58.48 -4.92
C PRO A 437 17.42 57.42 -3.89
N GLU A 438 18.61 57.61 -3.30
CA GLU A 438 19.00 56.95 -2.04
C GLU A 438 17.90 57.20 -0.98
N LEU A 439 17.15 56.17 -0.64
CA LEU A 439 16.33 56.14 0.57
C LEU A 439 17.09 55.39 1.65
N VAL A 440 17.18 56.00 2.84
CA VAL A 440 17.80 55.51 4.09
C VAL A 440 19.28 55.83 4.29
N LYS A 441 19.57 56.86 5.11
CA LYS A 441 20.88 57.09 5.74
C LYS A 441 20.92 56.51 7.15
N ASN A 442 21.95 55.72 7.46
CA ASN A 442 22.24 55.26 8.81
C ASN A 442 22.86 56.39 9.64
N VAL A 443 22.21 56.78 10.73
CA VAL A 443 22.82 57.62 11.77
C VAL A 443 23.03 56.70 12.99
N GLY A 444 24.28 56.55 13.40
CA GLY A 444 24.70 55.49 14.34
C GLY A 444 23.93 55.44 15.67
N ASN A 445 24.01 54.29 16.34
CA ASN A 445 23.07 53.81 17.37
C ASN A 445 21.69 53.36 16.85
N GLY A 446 21.64 52.89 15.59
CA GLY A 446 20.52 52.07 15.09
C GLY A 446 19.25 52.84 14.76
N ILE A 447 19.36 54.11 14.37
CA ILE A 447 18.23 54.93 13.95
C ILE A 447 18.45 55.36 12.50
N PHE A 448 17.40 55.20 11.70
CA PHE A 448 17.35 55.61 10.30
C PHE A 448 16.30 56.71 10.14
N ASP A 449 16.61 57.76 9.37
CA ASP A 449 15.64 58.83 9.07
C ASP A 449 14.80 58.46 7.84
N VAL A 450 13.47 58.42 8.02
CA VAL A 450 12.48 57.94 7.03
C VAL A 450 11.41 59.00 6.75
N SER A 451 11.76 60.29 6.91
CA SER A 451 10.82 61.41 6.81
C SER A 451 10.10 61.58 5.44
N ALA A 452 10.47 60.82 4.41
CA ALA A 452 9.85 60.84 3.08
C ALA A 452 8.70 59.82 2.88
N LEU A 453 8.56 58.80 3.73
CA LEU A 453 7.56 57.73 3.55
C LEU A 453 6.21 58.01 4.25
N MET A 454 6.17 59.03 5.12
CA MET A 454 5.11 59.27 6.11
C MET A 454 3.99 60.22 5.66
N GLN A 455 3.55 60.17 4.39
CA GLN A 455 2.42 60.99 3.92
C GLN A 455 1.13 60.24 3.54
N ASN A 456 1.12 58.91 3.42
CA ASN A 456 -0.08 58.14 3.01
C ASN A 456 -0.50 57.01 3.96
N SER A 457 0.03 56.91 5.18
CA SER A 457 -0.46 55.94 6.18
C SER A 457 -0.15 56.33 7.63
N SER A 458 -1.18 56.31 8.47
CA SER A 458 -1.12 56.40 9.93
C SER A 458 -2.26 55.54 10.53
N THR A 459 -2.12 54.77 11.62
CA THR A 459 -0.94 54.45 12.47
C THR A 459 -1.23 53.19 13.33
N HIS A 460 -0.20 52.33 13.50
CA HIS A 460 0.17 51.45 14.65
C HIS A 460 -0.71 51.35 15.92
N GLY A 461 -0.68 50.27 16.73
CA GLY A 461 0.14 49.04 16.83
C GLY A 461 -0.15 48.32 18.20
N THR A 462 0.42 47.18 18.64
CA THR A 462 1.49 46.30 18.12
C THR A 462 1.41 44.89 18.80
N GLU A 463 1.50 43.82 18.01
CA GLU A 463 2.00 42.43 18.25
C GLU A 463 1.84 41.62 19.56
N THR A 464 1.31 40.38 19.42
CA THR A 464 2.01 39.09 19.73
C THR A 464 1.46 37.94 18.85
N ASN A 465 2.20 36.81 18.78
CA ASN A 465 2.11 35.76 17.73
C ASN A 465 1.32 34.47 18.15
N PRO A 466 1.10 33.46 17.27
CA PRO A 466 -0.26 32.94 17.05
C PRO A 466 -0.58 31.53 17.57
N GLU A 467 -1.86 31.29 17.84
CA GLU A 467 -2.48 29.96 17.89
C GLU A 467 -3.41 29.74 16.69
N THR A 468 -3.36 28.55 16.11
CA THR A 468 -4.20 28.14 14.97
C THR A 468 -5.14 27.05 15.47
N THR A 469 -6.46 27.25 15.34
CA THR A 469 -7.43 26.18 15.60
C THR A 469 -7.98 25.65 14.29
N SER A 470 -7.63 24.40 14.01
CA SER A 470 -8.11 23.59 12.91
C SER A 470 -9.63 23.40 12.97
N ASN A 471 -10.32 23.50 11.83
CA ASN A 471 -11.65 22.95 11.66
C ASN A 471 -11.76 22.29 10.28
N VAL A 472 -12.09 21.00 10.27
CA VAL A 472 -11.84 20.11 9.13
C VAL A 472 -13.12 19.86 8.35
N GLN A 473 -13.17 20.29 7.09
CA GLN A 473 -14.11 19.77 6.10
C GLN A 473 -13.48 18.59 5.35
N VAL A 474 -14.05 17.39 5.53
CA VAL A 474 -13.61 16.18 4.83
C VAL A 474 -14.44 15.99 3.57
N GLN A 475 -13.86 16.29 2.41
CA GLN A 475 -14.25 15.65 1.16
C GLN A 475 -13.33 14.44 0.94
N LYS A 476 -13.91 13.29 0.58
CA LYS A 476 -13.17 12.05 0.32
C LYS A 476 -13.41 11.61 -1.12
N ALA A 477 -12.38 11.69 -1.94
CA ALA A 477 -12.30 11.10 -3.26
C ALA A 477 -10.96 10.34 -3.32
N ASP A 478 -10.97 9.07 -2.88
CA ASP A 478 -9.83 8.17 -3.03
C ASP A 478 -9.92 7.57 -4.45
N SER A 479 -8.88 7.78 -5.26
CA SER A 479 -8.73 7.23 -6.61
C SER A 479 -7.35 6.57 -6.72
N ASP A 480 -7.27 5.28 -6.42
CA ASP A 480 -6.04 4.48 -6.56
C ASP A 480 -6.04 3.71 -7.89
N GLU A 481 -5.41 4.27 -8.93
CA GLU A 481 -5.08 3.49 -10.13
C GLU A 481 -3.96 2.48 -9.81
N LYS A 482 -4.21 1.19 -10.10
CA LYS A 482 -3.13 0.19 -10.23
C LYS A 482 -3.03 -0.28 -11.67
N GLN A 483 -1.85 -0.06 -12.26
CA GLN A 483 -1.48 -0.61 -13.56
C GLN A 483 -1.33 -2.13 -13.50
N ALA A 484 -1.78 -2.80 -14.56
CA ALA A 484 -1.31 -4.13 -14.95
C ALA A 484 -1.09 -4.18 -16.48
N GLY A 485 0.10 -4.60 -16.90
CA GLY A 485 0.32 -5.19 -18.23
C GLY A 485 -0.02 -6.70 -18.19
N ASP A 486 -0.03 -7.44 -19.29
CA ASP A 486 0.67 -7.22 -20.57
C ASP A 486 -0.12 -7.82 -21.78
N ALA A 487 0.41 -7.67 -23.00
CA ALA A 487 -0.33 -7.79 -24.26
C ALA A 487 -0.63 -9.21 -24.80
N VAL A 488 -1.72 -9.32 -25.59
CA VAL A 488 -1.91 -10.34 -26.65
C VAL A 488 -2.48 -9.66 -27.92
N GLN A 489 -2.25 -10.28 -29.09
CA GLN A 489 -2.20 -9.63 -30.41
C GLN A 489 -3.54 -9.33 -31.11
N ALA A 490 -3.45 -8.42 -32.10
CA ALA A 490 -4.49 -8.10 -33.07
C ALA A 490 -4.75 -9.21 -34.10
N GLY A 491 -5.97 -9.22 -34.66
CA GLY A 491 -6.32 -9.94 -35.89
C GLY A 491 -7.23 -9.06 -36.77
N GLU A 492 -6.79 -8.75 -37.98
CA GLU A 492 -7.60 -8.11 -39.02
C GLU A 492 -8.65 -9.10 -39.59
N GLY A 493 -9.79 -8.59 -40.05
CA GLY A 493 -10.89 -9.40 -40.59
C GLY A 493 -11.90 -8.57 -41.39
N ASP A 494 -11.51 -8.20 -42.61
CA ASP A 494 -12.37 -7.57 -43.63
C ASP A 494 -13.47 -8.53 -44.16
N LEU A 495 -14.40 -7.98 -44.93
CA LEU A 495 -15.50 -8.60 -45.70
C LEU A 495 -16.81 -8.90 -44.92
N GLY A 496 -17.99 -8.43 -45.37
CA GLY A 496 -18.26 -7.52 -46.48
C GLY A 496 -19.73 -7.47 -46.92
N THR A 497 -20.02 -6.54 -47.84
CA THR A 497 -21.18 -6.51 -48.78
C THR A 497 -22.61 -6.63 -48.22
N GLY A 498 -23.37 -5.52 -48.29
CA GLY A 498 -24.81 -5.51 -48.00
C GLY A 498 -25.69 -5.99 -49.16
N LYS A 499 -27.01 -5.84 -48.98
CA LYS A 499 -28.01 -5.95 -50.06
C LYS A 499 -29.22 -5.05 -49.81
N GLU A 500 -29.89 -4.68 -50.90
CA GLU A 500 -30.85 -3.59 -50.98
C GLU A 500 -32.25 -3.93 -50.41
N ALA A 501 -32.98 -2.88 -50.03
CA ALA A 501 -34.43 -2.92 -49.83
C ALA A 501 -35.16 -2.67 -51.16
N VAL A 502 -36.16 -3.51 -51.49
CA VAL A 502 -37.16 -3.23 -52.56
C VAL A 502 -38.56 -3.69 -52.12
N THR A 503 -39.31 -2.72 -51.58
CA THR A 503 -40.75 -2.45 -51.76
C THR A 503 -41.78 -3.55 -52.13
N VAL A 504 -42.84 -3.59 -51.30
CA VAL A 504 -44.28 -3.50 -51.70
C VAL A 504 -44.94 -4.71 -52.40
N GLU A 505 -45.95 -5.29 -51.75
CA GLU A 505 -47.36 -5.06 -52.15
C GLU A 505 -48.36 -5.31 -51.00
N ASN A 506 -49.52 -4.66 -51.09
CA ASN A 506 -50.55 -4.54 -50.07
C ASN A 506 -51.87 -5.08 -50.64
N GLN A 507 -52.56 -5.99 -49.96
CA GLN A 507 -53.97 -6.32 -50.27
C GLN A 507 -54.81 -6.56 -49.01
N ASN A 508 -55.69 -5.59 -48.73
CA ASN A 508 -57.08 -5.70 -48.25
C ASN A 508 -57.31 -6.37 -46.86
N GLN A 509 -57.90 -5.64 -45.89
CA GLN A 509 -59.36 -5.51 -45.68
C GLN A 509 -60.10 -6.87 -45.61
N ALA A 510 -60.93 -7.21 -44.62
CA ALA A 510 -61.34 -6.58 -43.35
C ALA A 510 -62.04 -7.69 -42.49
N GLU A 511 -62.74 -7.52 -41.34
CA GLU A 511 -63.22 -6.36 -40.57
C GLU A 511 -63.60 -6.80 -39.12
N THR A 512 -63.97 -5.87 -38.24
CA THR A 512 -64.80 -6.05 -37.01
C THR A 512 -64.33 -7.04 -35.91
N HIS A 513 -63.90 -6.54 -34.74
CA HIS A 513 -64.71 -6.26 -33.53
C HIS A 513 -65.34 -7.48 -32.83
N GLN A 514 -65.01 -7.72 -31.55
CA GLN A 514 -65.83 -7.26 -30.39
C GLN A 514 -65.16 -7.60 -29.04
N ASN A 515 -65.64 -6.96 -27.98
CA ASN A 515 -65.03 -6.90 -26.65
C ASN A 515 -65.60 -7.94 -25.65
N ASN A 516 -65.10 -7.85 -24.40
CA ASN A 516 -65.76 -8.12 -23.11
C ASN A 516 -65.61 -9.49 -22.42
N ASP A 517 -64.79 -9.45 -21.35
CA ASP A 517 -65.18 -9.63 -19.94
C ASP A 517 -65.63 -10.98 -19.32
N SER A 518 -65.09 -11.17 -18.11
CA SER A 518 -65.69 -11.76 -16.90
C SER A 518 -65.75 -13.29 -16.67
N VAL A 519 -64.81 -13.77 -15.85
CA VAL A 519 -65.02 -14.28 -14.46
C VAL A 519 -66.11 -15.36 -14.22
N SER A 520 -65.71 -16.62 -13.94
CA SER A 520 -65.99 -17.35 -12.65
C SER A 520 -65.78 -18.89 -12.63
N GLN A 521 -64.97 -19.32 -11.64
CA GLN A 521 -65.17 -20.41 -10.65
C GLN A 521 -65.22 -21.94 -10.99
N SER A 522 -64.59 -22.68 -10.05
CA SER A 522 -64.87 -24.06 -9.52
C SER A 522 -64.39 -25.36 -10.22
N GLU A 523 -63.26 -25.89 -9.73
CA GLU A 523 -62.99 -27.24 -9.13
C GLU A 523 -63.92 -28.48 -9.37
N PRO A 524 -63.46 -29.75 -9.14
CA PRO A 524 -62.11 -30.26 -8.77
C PRO A 524 -61.63 -31.56 -9.52
N GLU A 525 -60.53 -32.16 -9.01
CA GLU A 525 -60.03 -33.55 -9.19
C GLU A 525 -59.29 -33.97 -10.49
N ALA A 526 -57.97 -34.17 -10.40
CA ALA A 526 -57.34 -35.50 -10.28
C ALA A 526 -55.79 -35.43 -10.23
N GLN A 527 -55.15 -36.16 -9.31
CA GLN A 527 -53.68 -36.23 -9.23
C GLN A 527 -53.10 -37.21 -10.27
N GLN A 528 -52.08 -36.78 -11.03
CA GLN A 528 -51.09 -37.70 -11.59
C GLN A 528 -49.70 -37.06 -11.59
N ASN A 529 -48.81 -37.59 -10.74
CA ASN A 529 -47.42 -37.16 -10.66
C ASN A 529 -46.65 -37.58 -11.92
N VAL A 530 -46.10 -36.59 -12.63
CA VAL A 530 -44.97 -36.75 -13.55
C VAL A 530 -43.94 -35.69 -13.13
N PRO A 531 -42.64 -36.00 -12.99
CA PRO A 531 -41.64 -34.98 -12.69
C PRO A 531 -41.51 -34.06 -13.90
N GLU A 532 -42.06 -32.86 -13.78
CA GLU A 532 -41.94 -31.82 -14.78
C GLU A 532 -40.49 -31.35 -14.78
N SER A 533 -39.77 -31.69 -15.84
CA SER A 533 -38.48 -31.06 -16.15
C SER A 533 -38.71 -29.56 -16.18
N GLN A 534 -37.94 -28.78 -15.41
CA GLN A 534 -37.92 -27.33 -15.50
C GLN A 534 -37.59 -26.96 -16.94
N GLN A 535 -38.63 -26.62 -17.71
CA GLN A 535 -38.47 -25.79 -18.88
C GLN A 535 -38.13 -24.42 -18.32
N GLU A 536 -36.91 -23.96 -18.57
CA GLU A 536 -36.57 -22.56 -18.37
C GLU A 536 -37.63 -21.72 -19.10
N GLU A 537 -38.37 -20.89 -18.36
CA GLU A 537 -39.22 -19.90 -19.01
C GLU A 537 -38.32 -19.04 -19.91
N PRO A 538 -38.76 -18.70 -21.13
CA PRO A 538 -37.96 -17.84 -22.00
C PRO A 538 -37.72 -16.52 -21.28
N GLU A 539 -36.45 -16.11 -21.15
CA GLU A 539 -36.06 -14.86 -20.50
C GLU A 539 -36.98 -13.72 -20.96
N ALA A 540 -37.68 -13.11 -20.00
CA ALA A 540 -38.62 -12.04 -20.29
C ALA A 540 -37.84 -10.86 -20.91
N ALA A 541 -37.97 -10.67 -22.22
CA ALA A 541 -37.36 -9.58 -22.94
C ALA A 541 -37.97 -8.26 -22.46
N TRP A 542 -37.27 -7.59 -21.55
CA TRP A 542 -37.65 -6.28 -21.01
C TRP A 542 -37.68 -5.23 -22.14
N PRO A 543 -38.64 -4.29 -22.11
CA PRO A 543 -38.72 -3.27 -23.14
C PRO A 543 -37.57 -2.27 -23.01
N GLU A 544 -37.13 -1.71 -24.14
CA GLU A 544 -36.13 -0.64 -24.18
C GLU A 544 -36.64 0.67 -23.54
N TYR A 545 -37.97 0.82 -23.44
CA TYR A 545 -38.65 1.96 -22.86
C TYR A 545 -39.81 1.49 -21.96
N PHE A 546 -39.87 1.98 -20.73
CA PHE A 546 -40.94 1.71 -19.77
C PHE A 546 -41.97 2.84 -19.77
N GLU A 547 -43.24 2.47 -19.98
CA GLU A 547 -44.36 3.39 -19.80
C GLU A 547 -44.61 3.68 -18.30
N PRO A 548 -45.28 4.79 -17.95
CA PRO A 548 -45.64 5.08 -16.56
C PRO A 548 -46.47 3.94 -15.93
N GLY A 549 -45.99 3.39 -14.81
CA GLY A 549 -46.58 2.20 -14.20
C GLY A 549 -45.72 1.55 -13.13
N ARG A 550 -46.24 0.46 -12.55
CA ARG A 550 -45.62 -0.37 -11.51
C ARG A 550 -45.16 -1.69 -12.12
N TYR A 551 -43.89 -2.03 -11.94
CA TYR A 551 -43.23 -3.21 -12.53
C TYR A 551 -42.50 -4.01 -11.44
N GLU A 552 -42.82 -5.29 -11.32
CA GLU A 552 -42.13 -6.23 -10.44
C GLU A 552 -41.04 -7.00 -11.20
N GLY A 553 -40.02 -7.48 -10.49
CA GLY A 553 -39.01 -8.38 -11.05
C GLY A 553 -38.02 -7.77 -12.04
N VAL A 554 -38.06 -6.45 -12.29
CA VAL A 554 -37.13 -5.76 -13.20
C VAL A 554 -35.69 -5.92 -12.70
N PRO A 555 -34.75 -6.53 -13.47
CA PRO A 555 -33.37 -6.68 -13.05
C PRO A 555 -32.70 -5.34 -12.75
N ASN A 556 -31.76 -5.33 -11.80
CA ASN A 556 -31.13 -4.09 -11.35
C ASN A 556 -30.40 -3.33 -12.48
N GLU A 557 -29.75 -4.07 -13.39
CA GLU A 557 -29.06 -3.48 -14.55
C GLU A 557 -30.05 -2.86 -15.54
N VAL A 558 -31.18 -3.52 -15.79
CA VAL A 558 -32.27 -3.00 -16.66
C VAL A 558 -32.84 -1.71 -16.07
N TYR A 559 -33.16 -1.66 -14.78
CA TYR A 559 -33.66 -0.45 -14.13
C TYR A 559 -32.64 0.69 -14.10
N HIS A 560 -31.34 0.39 -13.93
CA HIS A 560 -30.30 1.42 -14.03
C HIS A 560 -30.05 1.90 -15.47
N ALA A 561 -30.36 1.10 -16.48
CA ALA A 561 -30.27 1.48 -17.90
C ALA A 561 -31.55 2.12 -18.47
N ALA A 562 -32.70 1.94 -17.81
CA ALA A 562 -34.02 2.39 -18.27
C ALA A 562 -34.15 3.93 -18.42
N ASN A 563 -35.32 4.37 -18.89
CA ASN A 563 -35.70 5.77 -19.05
C ASN A 563 -36.10 6.46 -17.71
N GLY A 564 -36.34 7.78 -17.78
CA GLY A 564 -36.66 8.63 -16.62
C GLY A 564 -35.49 9.00 -15.70
N ILE A 565 -35.66 10.06 -14.92
CA ILE A 565 -34.69 10.55 -13.94
C ILE A 565 -34.92 9.84 -12.60
N SER A 566 -33.85 9.26 -12.03
CA SER A 566 -33.87 8.59 -10.73
C SER A 566 -33.53 9.52 -9.56
N SER A 567 -33.90 9.13 -8.33
CA SER A 567 -33.58 9.89 -7.10
C SER A 567 -32.08 10.21 -6.96
N THR A 568 -31.20 9.30 -7.37
CA THR A 568 -29.74 9.53 -7.40
C THR A 568 -29.35 10.61 -8.41
N GLN A 569 -29.98 10.65 -9.58
CA GLN A 569 -29.75 11.70 -10.58
C GLN A 569 -30.23 13.07 -10.08
N VAL A 570 -31.36 13.14 -9.37
CA VAL A 570 -31.84 14.39 -8.74
C VAL A 570 -30.83 14.88 -7.68
N LYS A 571 -30.21 13.98 -6.90
CA LYS A 571 -29.14 14.35 -5.96
C LYS A 571 -27.87 14.82 -6.65
N ASP A 572 -27.46 14.18 -7.73
CA ASP A 572 -26.31 14.62 -8.52
C ASP A 572 -26.53 16.05 -9.07
N ALA A 573 -27.77 16.44 -9.40
CA ALA A 573 -28.12 17.83 -9.76
C ALA A 573 -28.05 18.81 -8.57
N ARG A 574 -28.26 18.35 -7.33
CA ARG A 574 -28.05 19.17 -6.12
C ARG A 574 -26.57 19.41 -5.80
N VAL A 575 -25.67 18.53 -6.27
CA VAL A 575 -24.22 18.80 -6.24
C VAL A 575 -23.88 19.96 -7.19
N SER A 576 -24.34 19.86 -8.45
CA SER A 576 -24.54 21.00 -9.37
C SER A 576 -25.16 20.53 -10.69
N LEU A 577 -25.77 21.45 -11.44
CA LEU A 577 -26.20 21.18 -12.81
C LEU A 577 -25.02 20.82 -13.74
N MET A 578 -23.86 21.47 -13.59
CA MET A 578 -22.63 21.09 -14.30
C MET A 578 -22.23 19.63 -14.02
N TYR A 579 -22.29 19.17 -12.76
CA TYR A 579 -22.00 17.78 -12.39
C TYR A 579 -23.02 16.81 -12.99
N PHE A 580 -24.31 17.14 -12.93
CA PHE A 580 -25.37 16.35 -13.57
C PHE A 580 -25.15 16.20 -15.08
N ASN A 581 -24.84 17.28 -15.78
CA ASN A 581 -24.56 17.29 -17.22
C ASN A 581 -23.37 16.37 -17.56
N ALA A 582 -22.22 16.63 -16.93
CA ALA A 582 -21.00 15.87 -17.17
C ALA A 582 -21.15 14.37 -16.86
N ARG A 583 -22.01 14.01 -15.90
CA ARG A 583 -22.22 12.63 -15.44
C ARG A 583 -23.29 11.87 -16.24
N HIS A 584 -24.43 12.49 -16.51
CA HIS A 584 -25.63 11.81 -17.02
C HIS A 584 -25.97 12.16 -18.47
N VAL A 585 -25.65 13.38 -18.91
CA VAL A 585 -25.99 13.89 -20.24
C VAL A 585 -24.81 13.69 -21.20
N GLU A 586 -23.66 14.30 -20.91
CA GLU A 586 -22.43 14.17 -21.71
C GLU A 586 -21.66 12.87 -21.43
N LYS A 587 -21.85 12.30 -20.23
CA LYS A 587 -21.15 11.08 -19.74
C LYS A 587 -19.62 11.18 -19.78
N THR A 588 -19.09 12.41 -19.65
CA THR A 588 -17.65 12.71 -19.53
C THR A 588 -17.08 12.31 -18.18
N ILE A 589 -17.91 12.23 -17.12
CA ILE A 589 -17.56 11.66 -15.81
C ILE A 589 -18.06 10.22 -15.74
N VAL A 590 -17.17 9.26 -15.96
CA VAL A 590 -17.45 7.83 -15.74
C VAL A 590 -17.29 7.51 -14.25
N LYS A 591 -18.29 6.88 -13.64
CA LYS A 591 -18.16 6.31 -12.29
C LYS A 591 -17.77 4.84 -12.41
N GLU A 592 -16.53 4.53 -12.11
CA GLU A 592 -16.12 3.16 -11.83
C GLU A 592 -16.89 2.64 -10.60
N ARG A 593 -17.41 1.40 -10.69
CA ARG A 593 -18.01 0.73 -9.52
C ARG A 593 -16.88 0.37 -8.56
N SER A 594 -16.62 1.26 -7.59
CA SER A 594 -15.70 0.97 -6.49
C SER A 594 -16.10 -0.34 -5.79
N PRO A 595 -15.18 -1.31 -5.59
CA PRO A 595 -15.43 -2.58 -4.87
C PRO A 595 -15.75 -2.43 -3.36
N VAL A 596 -16.08 -1.22 -2.88
CA VAL A 596 -16.19 -0.88 -1.46
C VAL A 596 -17.66 -0.80 -0.98
N LEU A 597 -18.60 -1.31 -1.78
CA LEU A 597 -20.04 -1.35 -1.45
C LEU A 597 -20.56 -2.71 -0.97
N ASP A 598 -19.72 -3.74 -1.00
CA ASP A 598 -20.10 -5.16 -0.86
C ASP A 598 -20.89 -5.48 0.41
N MET A 599 -20.46 -4.98 1.58
CA MET A 599 -21.14 -5.29 2.85
C MET A 599 -22.55 -4.68 2.95
N GLY A 600 -22.77 -3.50 2.34
CA GLY A 600 -24.09 -2.86 2.33
C GLY A 600 -25.07 -3.65 1.47
N ASN A 601 -24.63 -3.98 0.25
CA ASN A 601 -25.40 -4.76 -0.71
C ASN A 601 -25.68 -6.18 -0.20
N LEU A 602 -24.69 -6.85 0.40
CA LEU A 602 -24.83 -8.18 1.00
C LEU A 602 -25.87 -8.20 2.13
N VAL A 603 -25.86 -7.19 3.01
CA VAL A 603 -26.87 -7.07 4.08
C VAL A 603 -28.26 -6.78 3.52
N HIS A 604 -28.36 -5.92 2.50
CA HIS A 604 -29.62 -5.58 1.83
C HIS A 604 -30.22 -6.82 1.14
N ALA A 605 -29.44 -7.52 0.30
CA ALA A 605 -29.82 -8.78 -0.32
C ALA A 605 -30.25 -9.82 0.72
N LEU A 606 -29.44 -10.09 1.76
CA LEU A 606 -29.81 -11.04 2.83
C LEU A 606 -31.08 -10.65 3.59
N ALA A 607 -31.33 -9.36 3.83
CA ALA A 607 -32.51 -8.91 4.58
C ALA A 607 -33.81 -8.93 3.76
N LEU A 608 -33.70 -8.75 2.44
CA LEU A 608 -34.84 -8.54 1.55
C LEU A 608 -35.07 -9.73 0.61
N GLN A 609 -34.03 -10.20 -0.09
CA GLN A 609 -34.06 -11.29 -1.08
C GLN A 609 -32.94 -12.33 -0.84
N PRO A 610 -32.91 -13.03 0.32
CA PRO A 610 -31.84 -13.97 0.66
C PRO A 610 -31.69 -15.12 -0.37
N GLU A 611 -32.73 -15.42 -1.14
CA GLU A 611 -32.73 -16.34 -2.28
C GLU A 611 -31.77 -15.94 -3.41
N ASN A 612 -31.49 -14.64 -3.61
CA ASN A 612 -30.59 -14.16 -4.66
C ASN A 612 -29.10 -14.25 -4.29
N LEU A 613 -28.76 -14.68 -3.07
CA LEU A 613 -27.39 -14.64 -2.55
C LEU A 613 -26.39 -15.37 -3.47
N GLU A 614 -26.72 -16.57 -3.93
CA GLU A 614 -25.83 -17.39 -4.79
C GLU A 614 -25.77 -16.89 -6.24
N ALA A 615 -26.74 -16.08 -6.67
CA ALA A 615 -26.79 -15.46 -7.99
C ALA A 615 -25.93 -14.18 -8.06
N GLU A 616 -25.96 -13.35 -7.00
CA GLU A 616 -25.28 -12.05 -6.97
C GLU A 616 -23.88 -12.11 -6.33
N PHE A 617 -23.66 -13.02 -5.37
CA PHE A 617 -22.44 -13.08 -4.55
C PHE A 617 -21.72 -14.42 -4.69
N SER A 618 -20.38 -14.37 -4.71
CA SER A 618 -19.50 -15.53 -4.68
C SER A 618 -18.82 -15.62 -3.32
N VAL A 619 -19.27 -16.58 -2.51
CA VAL A 619 -18.83 -16.78 -1.12
C VAL A 619 -17.52 -17.57 -1.08
N GLU A 620 -16.57 -17.11 -0.25
CA GLU A 620 -15.28 -17.75 -0.02
C GLU A 620 -15.44 -19.25 0.36
N PRO A 621 -14.79 -20.17 -0.37
CA PRO A 621 -15.03 -21.61 -0.24
C PRO A 621 -14.58 -22.18 1.10
N GLU A 622 -15.21 -23.28 1.51
CA GLU A 622 -14.79 -24.04 2.69
C GLU A 622 -13.56 -24.88 2.34
N ILE A 623 -12.45 -24.71 3.06
CA ILE A 623 -11.24 -25.52 2.87
C ILE A 623 -11.54 -26.95 3.39
N PRO A 624 -11.54 -27.99 2.54
CA PRO A 624 -11.90 -29.34 2.99
C PRO A 624 -10.92 -29.93 4.00
N GLU A 625 -11.41 -30.77 4.91
CA GLU A 625 -10.58 -31.50 5.86
C GLU A 625 -9.64 -32.45 5.10
N GLY A 626 -8.32 -32.20 5.20
CA GLY A 626 -7.28 -32.90 4.44
C GLY A 626 -6.74 -32.16 3.21
N ALA A 627 -7.22 -30.95 2.91
CA ALA A 627 -6.61 -30.09 1.89
C ALA A 627 -5.23 -29.56 2.33
N PHE A 628 -4.31 -29.42 1.38
CA PHE A 628 -2.97 -28.88 1.62
C PHE A 628 -3.02 -27.37 1.77
N THR A 629 -2.74 -26.87 2.98
CA THR A 629 -2.77 -25.44 3.33
C THR A 629 -1.39 -24.81 3.42
N THR A 630 -0.36 -25.59 3.79
CA THR A 630 0.97 -25.06 4.08
C THR A 630 2.08 -25.87 3.42
N THR A 631 3.24 -25.22 3.22
CA THR A 631 4.46 -25.88 2.74
C THR A 631 4.94 -26.99 3.69
N ALA A 632 4.58 -26.94 4.98
CA ALA A 632 4.83 -28.03 5.92
C ALA A 632 3.98 -29.26 5.56
N THR A 633 2.66 -29.11 5.42
CA THR A 633 1.77 -30.23 5.03
C THR A 633 2.13 -30.87 3.69
N LEU A 634 2.62 -30.07 2.73
CA LEU A 634 3.14 -30.59 1.45
C LEU A 634 4.40 -31.44 1.64
N ARG A 635 5.36 -30.98 2.47
CA ARG A 635 6.59 -31.73 2.75
C ARG A 635 6.31 -33.00 3.52
N GLU A 636 5.47 -32.96 4.56
CA GLU A 636 5.09 -34.15 5.35
C GLU A 636 4.51 -35.26 4.46
N PHE A 637 3.67 -34.91 3.49
CA PHE A 637 3.16 -35.88 2.51
C PHE A 637 4.25 -36.42 1.59
N ILE A 638 5.16 -35.57 1.09
CA ILE A 638 6.27 -35.98 0.23
C ILE A 638 7.26 -36.86 1.01
N ASP A 639 7.57 -36.53 2.27
CA ASP A 639 8.43 -37.30 3.16
C ASP A 639 7.81 -38.66 3.51
N ALA A 640 6.51 -38.71 3.82
CA ALA A 640 5.78 -39.95 4.05
C ALA A 640 5.73 -40.83 2.78
N HIS A 641 5.54 -40.23 1.61
CA HIS A 641 5.62 -40.94 0.33
C HIS A 641 7.03 -41.47 0.08
N ASN A 642 8.07 -40.65 0.23
CA ASN A 642 9.47 -41.03 0.06
C ASN A 642 9.89 -42.15 1.03
N ALA A 643 9.44 -42.10 2.29
CA ALA A 643 9.68 -43.14 3.29
C ALA A 643 8.97 -44.48 2.96
N SER A 644 7.93 -44.46 2.12
CA SER A 644 7.27 -45.67 1.62
C SER A 644 7.98 -46.32 0.42
N LEU A 645 8.95 -45.63 -0.20
CA LEU A 645 9.67 -46.15 -1.37
C LEU A 645 10.76 -47.15 -0.96
N PRO A 646 11.04 -48.20 -1.77
CA PRO A 646 12.16 -49.10 -1.53
C PRO A 646 13.50 -48.36 -1.53
N ALA A 647 14.33 -48.60 -0.52
CA ALA A 647 15.64 -47.98 -0.42
C ALA A 647 16.51 -48.28 -1.66
N LEU A 648 17.04 -47.21 -2.27
CA LEU A 648 18.11 -47.27 -3.26
C LEU A 648 19.42 -47.68 -2.57
N LEU A 649 20.31 -48.38 -3.27
CA LEU A 649 21.68 -48.63 -2.81
C LEU A 649 22.39 -47.29 -2.54
N SER A 650 23.27 -47.22 -1.53
CA SER A 650 24.13 -46.04 -1.39
C SER A 650 25.30 -46.09 -2.40
N ALA A 651 25.95 -44.94 -2.60
CA ALA A 651 27.20 -44.89 -3.37
C ALA A 651 28.31 -45.73 -2.71
N ASP A 652 28.30 -45.82 -1.37
CA ASP A 652 29.27 -46.61 -0.60
C ASP A 652 29.00 -48.13 -0.72
N ASP A 653 27.72 -48.56 -0.77
CA ASP A 653 27.37 -49.97 -1.02
C ASP A 653 27.81 -50.42 -2.41
N ILE A 654 27.54 -49.59 -3.44
CA ILE A 654 27.99 -49.87 -4.81
C ILE A 654 29.52 -49.92 -4.86
N LYS A 655 30.18 -48.95 -4.22
CA LYS A 655 31.64 -48.92 -4.15
C LYS A 655 32.21 -50.16 -3.46
N ALA A 656 31.59 -50.64 -2.37
CA ALA A 656 31.99 -51.87 -1.69
C ALA A 656 31.87 -53.09 -2.60
N LEU A 657 30.78 -53.21 -3.38
CA LEU A 657 30.61 -54.29 -4.37
C LEU A 657 31.68 -54.24 -5.48
N LEU A 658 32.05 -53.05 -5.94
CA LEU A 658 33.12 -52.85 -6.94
C LEU A 658 34.51 -53.15 -6.36
N GLU A 659 34.75 -52.81 -5.09
CA GLU A 659 36.00 -53.11 -4.38
C GLU A 659 36.13 -54.62 -4.07
N GLU A 660 35.04 -55.29 -3.69
CA GLU A 660 34.98 -56.74 -3.51
C GLU A 660 35.27 -57.47 -4.84
N TYR A 661 34.63 -57.07 -5.95
CA TYR A 661 34.95 -57.60 -7.27
C TYR A 661 36.42 -57.38 -7.64
N ASN A 662 36.94 -56.17 -7.48
CA ASN A 662 38.35 -55.86 -7.76
C ASN A 662 39.31 -56.69 -6.90
N ALA A 663 38.95 -57.05 -5.68
CA ALA A 663 39.75 -57.93 -4.81
C ALA A 663 39.76 -59.40 -5.28
N THR A 664 38.81 -59.82 -6.13
CA THR A 664 38.83 -61.16 -6.77
C THR A 664 39.71 -61.24 -8.02
N LEU A 665 40.16 -60.10 -8.56
CA LEU A 665 40.99 -60.08 -9.77
C LEU A 665 42.45 -60.48 -9.47
N PRO A 666 43.14 -61.22 -10.38
CA PRO A 666 44.53 -61.59 -10.17
C PRO A 666 45.44 -60.35 -10.13
N ALA A 667 46.28 -60.24 -9.09
CA ALA A 667 47.21 -59.13 -8.96
C ALA A 667 48.30 -59.18 -10.06
N PRO A 668 48.70 -58.03 -10.64
CA PRO A 668 49.78 -57.98 -11.63
C PRO A 668 51.11 -58.36 -11.00
N VAL A 669 51.88 -59.19 -11.72
CA VAL A 669 53.18 -59.69 -11.27
C VAL A 669 54.19 -58.54 -11.31
N PRO A 670 54.92 -58.26 -10.21
CA PRO A 670 55.82 -57.12 -10.13
C PRO A 670 56.99 -57.28 -11.11
N LEU A 671 57.48 -56.16 -11.66
CA LEU A 671 58.56 -56.21 -12.66
C LEU A 671 59.96 -56.46 -12.04
N GLY A 672 60.13 -56.33 -10.71
CA GLY A 672 61.41 -56.48 -10.01
C GLY A 672 62.37 -55.29 -10.19
N ALA A 673 63.03 -54.87 -9.12
CA ALA A 673 64.06 -53.82 -9.17
C ALA A 673 65.44 -54.42 -9.49
N SER A 674 65.77 -55.59 -8.93
CA SER A 674 67.00 -56.36 -9.21
C SER A 674 66.80 -57.47 -10.26
N LEU A 675 67.91 -58.05 -10.75
CA LEU A 675 67.87 -59.19 -11.70
C LEU A 675 67.24 -60.42 -11.03
N GLU A 676 67.57 -60.66 -9.77
CA GLU A 676 67.08 -61.75 -8.92
C GLU A 676 65.59 -61.61 -8.63
N GLU A 677 65.10 -60.42 -8.25
CA GLU A 677 63.66 -60.16 -8.08
C GLU A 677 62.88 -60.30 -9.40
N THR A 678 63.47 -59.85 -10.51
CA THR A 678 62.88 -60.02 -11.84
C THR A 678 62.77 -61.50 -12.18
N GLY A 679 63.79 -62.30 -11.87
CA GLY A 679 63.81 -63.75 -12.06
C GLY A 679 62.77 -64.48 -11.21
N GLN A 680 62.63 -64.13 -9.93
CA GLN A 680 61.58 -64.69 -9.06
C GLN A 680 60.18 -64.37 -9.59
N SER A 681 59.96 -63.12 -10.02
CA SER A 681 58.68 -62.67 -10.57
C SER A 681 58.36 -63.37 -11.90
N TYR A 682 59.37 -63.61 -12.74
CA TYR A 682 59.24 -64.37 -13.98
C TYR A 682 58.92 -65.86 -13.73
N MET A 683 59.53 -66.49 -12.72
CA MET A 683 59.25 -67.89 -12.35
C MET A 683 57.87 -68.07 -11.69
N ALA A 684 57.23 -66.99 -11.24
CA ALA A 684 55.86 -66.96 -10.74
C ALA A 684 54.80 -66.81 -11.86
N LEU A 685 55.20 -66.57 -13.12
CA LEU A 685 54.28 -66.56 -14.26
C LEU A 685 53.77 -67.98 -14.57
N PRO A 686 52.57 -68.13 -15.17
CA PRO A 686 52.16 -69.41 -15.75
C PRO A 686 53.16 -69.89 -16.81
N ALA A 687 53.36 -71.21 -16.92
CA ALA A 687 54.39 -71.81 -17.77
C ALA A 687 54.33 -71.38 -19.25
N GLU A 688 53.13 -71.09 -19.75
CA GLU A 688 52.86 -70.57 -21.10
C GLU A 688 53.37 -69.14 -21.37
N TYR A 689 53.75 -68.38 -20.33
CA TYR A 689 54.42 -67.07 -20.42
C TYR A 689 55.91 -67.12 -20.03
N GLN A 690 56.43 -68.28 -19.59
CA GLN A 690 57.85 -68.49 -19.30
C GLN A 690 58.65 -68.88 -20.56
N ARG A 691 58.68 -67.98 -21.57
CA ARG A 691 59.15 -68.29 -22.94
C ARG A 691 60.65 -68.02 -23.24
N ILE A 692 61.51 -67.92 -22.23
CA ILE A 692 62.95 -67.69 -22.42
C ILE A 692 63.70 -69.03 -22.43
N ASP A 693 64.23 -69.41 -23.60
CA ASP A 693 64.99 -70.64 -23.80
C ASP A 693 66.24 -70.73 -22.89
N ALA A 694 66.53 -71.93 -22.41
CA ALA A 694 67.64 -72.20 -21.49
C ALA A 694 69.04 -71.90 -22.07
N ASP A 695 69.16 -71.90 -23.40
CA ASP A 695 70.42 -71.61 -24.11
C ASP A 695 70.66 -70.10 -24.35
N GLN A 696 69.68 -69.24 -24.06
CA GLN A 696 69.82 -67.78 -24.13
C GLN A 696 70.21 -67.18 -22.77
N LYS A 697 71.00 -66.09 -22.81
CA LYS A 697 71.28 -65.30 -21.61
C LYS A 697 69.99 -64.66 -21.09
N GLN A 698 69.48 -65.15 -19.96
CA GLN A 698 68.33 -64.57 -19.27
C GLN A 698 68.68 -63.15 -18.77
N THR A 699 68.28 -62.14 -19.54
CA THR A 699 68.46 -60.73 -19.16
C THR A 699 67.22 -60.20 -18.46
N ALA A 700 67.39 -59.24 -17.55
CA ALA A 700 66.27 -58.56 -16.90
C ALA A 700 65.27 -57.95 -17.91
N ALA A 701 65.75 -57.52 -19.08
CA ALA A 701 64.90 -56.98 -20.14
C ALA A 701 63.95 -58.05 -20.74
N ALA A 702 64.46 -59.25 -21.04
CA ALA A 702 63.65 -60.35 -21.57
C ALA A 702 62.62 -60.84 -20.55
N MET A 703 63.02 -61.02 -19.29
CA MET A 703 62.10 -61.41 -18.21
C MET A 703 61.02 -60.35 -17.96
N LYS A 704 61.38 -59.06 -17.96
CA LYS A 704 60.42 -57.94 -17.87
C LYS A 704 59.45 -57.88 -19.06
N ALA A 705 59.88 -58.28 -20.26
CA ALA A 705 58.99 -58.35 -21.41
C ALA A 705 57.90 -59.43 -21.24
N CYS A 706 58.28 -60.64 -20.80
CA CYS A 706 57.32 -61.73 -20.53
C CYS A 706 56.35 -61.39 -19.37
N ILE A 707 56.86 -60.80 -18.28
CA ILE A 707 56.01 -60.30 -17.17
C ILE A 707 55.03 -59.23 -17.68
N LYS A 708 55.48 -58.32 -18.55
CA LYS A 708 54.64 -57.28 -19.14
C LYS A 708 53.57 -57.85 -20.07
N GLU A 709 53.90 -58.84 -20.89
CA GLU A 709 52.94 -59.55 -21.75
C GLU A 709 51.85 -60.22 -20.91
N TYR A 710 52.22 -60.99 -19.88
CA TYR A 710 51.27 -61.60 -18.95
C TYR A 710 50.38 -60.55 -18.26
N ASN A 711 50.97 -59.49 -17.71
CA ASN A 711 50.21 -58.43 -17.05
C ASN A 711 49.24 -57.69 -18.01
N THR A 712 49.50 -57.66 -19.32
CA THR A 712 48.53 -57.13 -20.31
C THR A 712 47.38 -58.08 -20.64
N THR A 713 47.43 -59.34 -20.20
CA THR A 713 46.31 -60.31 -20.32
C THR A 713 45.40 -60.35 -19.10
N LEU A 714 45.78 -59.69 -18.00
CA LEU A 714 44.96 -59.60 -16.79
C LEU A 714 43.80 -58.63 -16.97
N SER A 715 42.64 -58.98 -16.41
CA SER A 715 41.47 -58.11 -16.40
C SER A 715 41.76 -56.82 -15.62
N THR A 716 41.52 -55.67 -16.24
CA THR A 716 41.72 -54.37 -15.59
C THR A 716 40.68 -54.14 -14.48
N PRO A 717 41.09 -53.70 -13.28
CA PRO A 717 40.16 -53.31 -12.23
C PRO A 717 39.16 -52.23 -12.68
N VAL A 718 37.89 -52.37 -12.28
CA VAL A 718 36.85 -51.37 -12.52
C VAL A 718 37.04 -50.14 -11.62
N LYS A 719 36.50 -49.01 -12.04
CA LYS A 719 36.74 -47.73 -11.36
C LYS A 719 35.83 -47.55 -10.13
N THR A 720 36.41 -47.46 -8.94
CA THR A 720 35.70 -47.30 -7.66
C THR A 720 35.52 -45.84 -7.22
N SER A 721 35.55 -44.90 -8.19
CA SER A 721 35.46 -43.45 -7.94
C SER A 721 34.63 -42.72 -8.99
N GLY A 722 33.61 -41.97 -8.53
CA GLY A 722 32.67 -41.23 -9.36
C GLY A 722 31.42 -40.81 -8.59
N SER A 723 30.42 -40.27 -9.29
CA SER A 723 29.05 -40.15 -8.77
C SER A 723 28.40 -41.54 -8.64
N ARG A 724 27.26 -41.63 -7.93
CA ARG A 724 26.46 -42.87 -7.85
C ARG A 724 26.18 -43.46 -9.23
N ASP A 725 25.81 -42.63 -10.20
CA ASP A 725 25.46 -43.08 -11.55
C ASP A 725 26.69 -43.63 -12.29
N ALA A 726 27.85 -42.97 -12.17
CA ALA A 726 29.11 -43.48 -12.72
C ALA A 726 29.56 -44.79 -12.06
N LEU A 727 29.24 -45.00 -10.78
CA LEU A 727 29.48 -46.28 -10.09
C LEU A 727 28.49 -47.36 -10.53
N LEU A 728 27.22 -47.01 -10.79
CA LEU A 728 26.22 -47.93 -11.37
C LEU A 728 26.61 -48.37 -12.80
N GLU A 729 27.16 -47.48 -13.63
CA GLU A 729 27.72 -47.84 -14.94
C GLU A 729 28.85 -48.87 -14.83
N GLN A 730 29.74 -48.73 -13.84
CA GLN A 730 30.79 -49.73 -13.58
C GLN A 730 30.20 -51.04 -13.03
N LEU A 731 29.15 -50.96 -12.20
CA LEU A 731 28.48 -52.14 -11.65
C LEU A 731 27.74 -52.93 -12.74
N ALA A 732 27.20 -52.26 -13.76
CA ALA A 732 26.51 -52.90 -14.89
C ALA A 732 27.42 -53.84 -15.71
N ILE A 733 28.74 -53.61 -15.69
CA ILE A 733 29.75 -54.47 -16.33
C ILE A 733 29.90 -55.80 -15.57
N ILE A 734 29.64 -55.81 -14.26
CA ILE A 734 29.91 -56.94 -13.35
C ILE A 734 28.62 -57.69 -12.98
N ASN A 735 27.54 -56.96 -12.71
CA ASN A 735 26.25 -57.49 -12.30
C ASN A 735 25.10 -56.67 -12.93
N PRO A 736 24.78 -56.93 -14.21
CA PRO A 736 23.72 -56.20 -14.92
C PRO A 736 22.32 -56.45 -14.35
N ASP A 737 22.07 -57.63 -13.76
CA ASP A 737 20.78 -57.97 -13.16
C ASP A 737 20.47 -57.10 -11.94
N LEU A 738 21.47 -56.85 -11.09
CA LEU A 738 21.31 -55.99 -9.90
C LEU A 738 21.14 -54.51 -10.28
N VAL A 739 21.81 -54.02 -11.33
CA VAL A 739 21.57 -52.68 -11.87
C VAL A 739 20.16 -52.58 -12.49
N THR A 740 19.67 -53.64 -13.14
CA THR A 740 18.31 -53.68 -13.70
C THR A 740 17.25 -53.66 -12.60
N GLN A 741 17.46 -54.36 -11.48
CA GLN A 741 16.58 -54.31 -10.30
C GLN A 741 16.60 -52.93 -9.62
N GLU A 742 17.77 -52.28 -9.56
CA GLU A 742 17.91 -50.94 -8.99
C GLU A 742 17.22 -49.87 -9.87
N ALA A 743 17.30 -50.00 -11.19
CA ALA A 743 16.64 -49.12 -12.16
C ALA A 743 15.10 -49.24 -12.18
N GLN A 744 14.54 -50.29 -11.59
CA GLN A 744 13.08 -50.47 -11.44
C GLN A 744 12.51 -49.78 -10.19
N LYS A 745 13.35 -49.27 -9.28
CA LYS A 745 12.90 -48.55 -8.09
C LYS A 745 12.55 -47.10 -8.43
N SER A 746 11.41 -46.63 -7.94
CA SER A 746 11.01 -45.22 -8.06
C SER A 746 12.01 -44.30 -7.36
N VAL A 747 12.34 -43.17 -8.01
CA VAL A 747 13.22 -42.15 -7.44
C VAL A 747 12.43 -41.31 -6.42
N PRO A 748 12.97 -41.03 -5.22
CA PRO A 748 12.34 -40.12 -4.26
C PRO A 748 12.08 -38.73 -4.83
N LEU A 749 10.92 -38.16 -4.49
CA LEU A 749 10.53 -36.80 -4.84
C LEU A 749 11.34 -35.76 -4.06
N LYS A 750 11.52 -34.59 -4.66
CA LYS A 750 12.24 -33.48 -4.03
C LYS A 750 11.38 -32.81 -2.96
N VAL A 751 11.93 -32.68 -1.77
CA VAL A 751 11.37 -31.95 -0.62
C VAL A 751 11.82 -30.48 -0.57
N SER A 752 12.73 -30.10 -1.47
CA SER A 752 13.27 -28.76 -1.65
C SER A 752 12.83 -28.16 -2.99
N GLY A 753 12.41 -26.90 -2.97
CA GLY A 753 11.85 -26.18 -4.10
C GLY A 753 10.95 -25.03 -3.65
N THR A 754 10.32 -24.34 -4.60
CA THR A 754 9.24 -23.39 -4.36
C THR A 754 7.95 -24.12 -3.93
N LYS A 755 6.94 -23.38 -3.44
CA LYS A 755 5.64 -23.97 -3.09
C LYS A 755 4.97 -24.63 -4.31
N ALA A 756 5.11 -24.03 -5.50
CA ALA A 756 4.61 -24.58 -6.76
C ALA A 756 5.30 -25.91 -7.15
N ASP A 757 6.62 -26.01 -7.01
CA ASP A 757 7.36 -27.26 -7.26
C ASP A 757 6.86 -28.41 -6.36
N LEU A 758 6.59 -28.09 -5.09
CA LEU A 758 6.07 -29.07 -4.11
C LEU A 758 4.61 -29.45 -4.40
N ILE A 759 3.76 -28.50 -4.81
CA ILE A 759 2.39 -28.79 -5.29
C ILE A 759 2.44 -29.73 -6.50
N GLN A 760 3.30 -29.47 -7.48
CA GLN A 760 3.46 -30.33 -8.66
C GLN A 760 3.97 -31.73 -8.29
N ALA A 761 4.91 -31.83 -7.34
CA ALA A 761 5.37 -33.11 -6.80
C ALA A 761 4.23 -33.90 -6.15
N VAL A 762 3.42 -33.28 -5.29
CA VAL A 762 2.23 -33.91 -4.67
C VAL A 762 1.22 -34.34 -5.75
N LYS A 763 0.90 -33.48 -6.72
CA LYS A 763 -0.03 -33.78 -7.83
C LYS A 763 0.41 -34.98 -8.69
N SER A 764 1.72 -35.18 -8.86
CA SER A 764 2.26 -36.35 -9.59
C SER A 764 2.00 -37.70 -8.91
N VAL A 765 1.77 -37.70 -7.59
CA VAL A 765 1.46 -38.90 -6.78
C VAL A 765 -0.04 -39.01 -6.50
N ASN A 766 -0.67 -37.89 -6.18
CA ASN A 766 -2.09 -37.80 -5.91
C ASN A 766 -2.73 -36.67 -6.75
N PRO A 767 -3.21 -36.98 -7.97
CA PRO A 767 -3.90 -36.01 -8.82
C PRO A 767 -5.21 -35.46 -8.24
N ALA A 768 -5.79 -36.13 -7.24
CA ALA A 768 -7.01 -35.71 -6.55
C ALA A 768 -6.73 -34.90 -5.26
N ALA A 769 -5.47 -34.53 -5.02
CA ALA A 769 -5.11 -33.65 -3.91
C ALA A 769 -5.75 -32.26 -4.09
N VAL A 770 -6.39 -31.77 -3.01
CA VAL A 770 -6.97 -30.42 -2.95
C VAL A 770 -5.98 -29.47 -2.29
N PHE A 771 -5.75 -28.31 -2.89
CA PHE A 771 -4.84 -27.28 -2.41
C PHE A 771 -5.65 -26.03 -2.04
N ALA A 772 -5.47 -25.52 -0.82
CA ALA A 772 -6.25 -24.38 -0.35
C ALA A 772 -5.96 -23.10 -1.15
N ASP A 773 -4.70 -22.88 -1.54
CA ASP A 773 -4.28 -21.80 -2.43
C ASP A 773 -5.09 -21.82 -3.74
N GLU A 774 -5.16 -22.97 -4.42
CA GLU A 774 -5.82 -23.09 -5.72
C GLU A 774 -7.33 -22.85 -5.62
N LEU A 775 -8.00 -23.32 -4.55
CA LEU A 775 -9.42 -23.02 -4.31
C LEU A 775 -9.66 -21.52 -4.09
N LEU A 776 -8.78 -20.86 -3.31
CA LEU A 776 -8.90 -19.43 -3.02
C LEU A 776 -8.51 -18.56 -4.22
N ASP A 777 -7.59 -19.03 -5.08
CA ASP A 777 -7.21 -18.36 -6.31
C ASP A 777 -8.30 -18.48 -7.37
N THR A 778 -8.91 -19.66 -7.57
CA THR A 778 -10.11 -19.81 -8.43
C THR A 778 -11.27 -18.94 -7.96
N TRP A 779 -11.48 -18.79 -6.65
CA TRP A 779 -12.47 -17.85 -6.10
C TRP A 779 -12.10 -16.39 -6.40
N ARG A 780 -10.83 -16.00 -6.23
CA ARG A 780 -10.33 -14.64 -6.56
C ARG A 780 -10.37 -14.30 -8.05
N GLU A 781 -10.18 -15.28 -8.94
CA GLU A 781 -10.29 -15.12 -10.40
C GLU A 781 -11.70 -14.72 -10.85
N ASN A 782 -12.72 -15.06 -10.04
CA ASN A 782 -14.11 -14.62 -10.21
C ASN A 782 -14.66 -14.70 -11.65
N PRO A 783 -14.63 -15.88 -12.30
CA PRO A 783 -14.98 -16.03 -13.71
C PRO A 783 -16.45 -15.66 -14.03
N GLU A 784 -17.32 -15.67 -13.03
CA GLU A 784 -18.75 -15.31 -13.14
C GLU A 784 -19.02 -13.82 -12.91
N GLY A 785 -18.02 -13.02 -12.52
CA GLY A 785 -18.16 -11.57 -12.28
C GLY A 785 -19.00 -11.19 -11.05
N LYS A 786 -19.33 -12.15 -10.17
CA LYS A 786 -20.14 -11.95 -8.96
C LYS A 786 -19.42 -11.12 -7.90
N VAL A 787 -20.14 -10.58 -6.92
CA VAL A 787 -19.52 -9.83 -5.81
C VAL A 787 -18.82 -10.82 -4.87
N LEU A 788 -17.50 -10.67 -4.68
CA LEU A 788 -16.71 -11.56 -3.81
C LEU A 788 -16.98 -11.28 -2.32
N VAL A 789 -17.35 -12.31 -1.57
CA VAL A 789 -17.69 -12.20 -0.14
C VAL A 789 -16.86 -13.18 0.70
N THR A 790 -16.04 -12.66 1.60
CA THR A 790 -15.33 -13.48 2.59
C THR A 790 -16.29 -14.09 3.61
N ARG A 791 -15.87 -15.19 4.24
CA ARG A 791 -16.62 -15.86 5.32
C ARG A 791 -16.87 -14.96 6.52
N GLN A 792 -15.93 -14.07 6.85
CA GLN A 792 -16.12 -13.09 7.92
C GLN A 792 -17.19 -12.04 7.55
N GLN A 793 -17.20 -11.57 6.30
CA GLN A 793 -18.25 -10.66 5.82
C GLN A 793 -19.62 -11.33 5.86
N LEU A 794 -19.75 -12.56 5.34
CA LEU A 794 -21.01 -13.31 5.36
C LEU A 794 -21.50 -13.57 6.80
N SER A 795 -20.61 -14.02 7.70
CA SER A 795 -20.93 -14.22 9.12
C SER A 795 -21.47 -12.94 9.78
N THR A 796 -20.83 -11.80 9.51
CA THR A 796 -21.26 -10.49 10.02
C THR A 796 -22.61 -10.07 9.42
N ALA A 797 -22.80 -10.26 8.12
CA ALA A 797 -24.05 -9.92 7.44
C ALA A 797 -25.24 -10.79 7.91
N LEU A 798 -25.01 -12.07 8.20
CA LEU A 798 -25.99 -12.96 8.84
C LEU A 798 -26.32 -12.53 10.28
N ASN A 799 -25.33 -12.05 11.05
CA ASN A 799 -25.59 -11.47 12.37
C ASN A 799 -26.43 -10.17 12.29
N ILE A 800 -26.20 -9.35 11.27
CA ILE A 800 -27.00 -8.15 10.98
C ILE A 800 -28.43 -8.52 10.55
N GLN A 801 -28.59 -9.47 9.62
CA GLN A 801 -29.90 -10.01 9.20
C GLN A 801 -30.69 -10.54 10.41
N LYS A 802 -30.03 -11.29 11.29
CA LYS A 802 -30.63 -11.79 12.54
C LYS A 802 -31.05 -10.66 13.48
N ALA A 803 -30.31 -9.57 13.57
CA ALA A 803 -30.69 -8.38 14.35
C ALA A 803 -31.89 -7.64 13.74
N LEU A 804 -31.93 -7.50 12.41
CA LEU A 804 -33.06 -6.93 11.67
C LEU A 804 -34.35 -7.73 11.87
N LEU A 805 -34.29 -9.05 11.64
CA LEU A 805 -35.43 -9.96 11.80
C LEU A 805 -35.88 -10.10 13.27
N GLY A 806 -34.93 -10.04 14.22
CA GLY A 806 -35.22 -10.05 15.66
C GLY A 806 -35.80 -8.74 16.21
N HIS A 807 -35.69 -7.63 15.47
CA HIS A 807 -36.15 -6.32 15.96
C HIS A 807 -37.70 -6.21 15.88
N PRO A 808 -38.40 -5.79 16.96
CA PRO A 808 -39.87 -5.96 17.09
C PRO A 808 -40.78 -5.33 16.04
N THR A 809 -40.26 -4.38 15.26
CA THR A 809 -41.00 -3.66 14.20
C THR A 809 -40.38 -3.92 12.83
N ALA A 810 -39.06 -3.75 12.68
CA ALA A 810 -38.34 -3.99 11.42
C ALA A 810 -38.51 -5.44 10.94
N GLY A 811 -38.42 -6.43 11.85
CA GLY A 811 -38.68 -7.83 11.51
C GLY A 811 -40.10 -8.06 10.98
N LYS A 812 -41.10 -7.32 11.47
CA LYS A 812 -42.48 -7.40 10.96
C LYS A 812 -42.66 -6.78 9.58
N LEU A 813 -41.94 -5.68 9.28
CA LEU A 813 -41.92 -5.09 7.94
C LEU A 813 -41.24 -6.05 6.96
N LEU A 814 -40.02 -6.50 7.31
CA LEU A 814 -39.21 -7.38 6.48
C LEU A 814 -39.83 -8.78 6.26
N THR A 815 -40.72 -9.26 7.13
CA THR A 815 -41.41 -10.56 7.00
C THR A 815 -42.91 -10.44 6.71
N HIS A 816 -43.41 -9.25 6.36
CA HIS A 816 -44.83 -9.06 6.09
C HIS A 816 -45.28 -9.91 4.88
N PRO A 817 -46.41 -10.64 4.94
CA PRO A 817 -46.85 -11.51 3.84
C PRO A 817 -47.23 -10.74 2.57
N SER A 818 -47.73 -9.50 2.70
CA SER A 818 -48.00 -8.59 1.58
C SER A 818 -46.81 -7.70 1.22
N ARG A 819 -45.57 -8.08 1.57
CA ARG A 819 -44.38 -7.31 1.17
C ARG A 819 -44.11 -7.53 -0.32
N ALA A 820 -43.80 -6.47 -1.04
CA ALA A 820 -43.10 -6.53 -2.32
C ALA A 820 -41.77 -5.79 -2.19
N VAL A 821 -40.77 -6.25 -2.94
CA VAL A 821 -39.36 -5.88 -2.76
C VAL A 821 -38.79 -5.44 -4.10
N GLU A 822 -37.95 -4.40 -4.11
CA GLU A 822 -37.31 -3.84 -5.32
C GLU A 822 -38.30 -3.49 -6.46
N VAL A 823 -39.55 -3.15 -6.11
CA VAL A 823 -40.61 -2.81 -7.08
C VAL A 823 -40.26 -1.51 -7.79
N SER A 824 -40.22 -1.56 -9.12
CA SER A 824 -39.83 -0.42 -9.95
C SER A 824 -41.06 0.36 -10.40
N TYR A 825 -41.03 1.67 -10.22
CA TYR A 825 -42.05 2.59 -10.69
C TYR A 825 -41.46 3.55 -11.71
N PHE A 826 -42.17 3.70 -12.82
CA PHE A 826 -41.90 4.71 -13.83
C PHE A 826 -43.06 5.70 -13.83
N GLY A 827 -42.77 6.98 -14.02
CA GLY A 827 -43.75 8.05 -13.92
C GLY A 827 -43.36 9.27 -14.75
N ILE A 828 -44.19 10.29 -14.70
CA ILE A 828 -43.92 11.61 -15.29
C ILE A 828 -44.08 12.63 -14.17
N ASP A 829 -43.11 13.52 -14.02
CA ASP A 829 -43.18 14.66 -13.11
C ASP A 829 -44.22 15.67 -13.64
N GLU A 830 -45.33 15.88 -12.92
CA GLU A 830 -46.45 16.70 -13.41
C GLU A 830 -46.07 18.19 -13.64
N GLU A 831 -45.03 18.70 -12.96
CA GLU A 831 -44.60 20.10 -13.07
C GLU A 831 -43.72 20.33 -14.31
N THR A 832 -42.79 19.42 -14.59
CA THR A 832 -41.80 19.57 -15.68
C THR A 832 -42.11 18.74 -16.93
N GLY A 833 -42.97 17.73 -16.84
CA GLY A 833 -43.22 16.76 -17.91
C GLY A 833 -42.06 15.78 -18.14
N LEU A 834 -41.00 15.81 -17.31
CA LEU A 834 -39.88 14.89 -17.40
C LEU A 834 -40.27 13.51 -16.86
N GLU A 835 -39.83 12.47 -17.54
CA GLU A 835 -39.95 11.09 -17.04
C GLU A 835 -39.12 10.91 -15.76
N VAL A 836 -39.64 10.13 -14.82
CA VAL A 836 -39.00 9.79 -13.54
C VAL A 836 -39.06 8.30 -13.26
N ARG A 837 -38.10 7.80 -12.49
CA ARG A 837 -38.14 6.43 -11.99
C ARG A 837 -37.75 6.34 -10.52
N VAL A 838 -38.45 5.49 -9.78
CA VAL A 838 -38.15 5.18 -8.38
C VAL A 838 -38.20 3.68 -8.13
N ARG A 839 -37.46 3.25 -7.12
CA ARG A 839 -37.49 1.88 -6.61
C ARG A 839 -37.27 1.94 -5.09
N PRO A 840 -38.33 1.86 -4.27
CA PRO A 840 -38.18 1.61 -2.84
C PRO A 840 -37.74 0.17 -2.61
N ASP A 841 -36.86 -0.05 -1.64
CA ASP A 841 -36.37 -1.39 -1.27
C ASP A 841 -37.52 -2.33 -0.86
N LEU A 842 -38.52 -1.78 -0.16
CA LEU A 842 -39.67 -2.49 0.38
C LEU A 842 -40.96 -1.67 0.23
N GLU A 843 -42.04 -2.31 -0.20
CA GLU A 843 -43.39 -1.79 -0.07
C GLU A 843 -44.33 -2.81 0.57
N ILE A 844 -45.35 -2.32 1.27
CA ILE A 844 -46.40 -3.14 1.90
C ILE A 844 -47.75 -2.48 1.65
N ASP A 845 -48.69 -3.22 1.05
CA ASP A 845 -50.10 -2.85 1.01
C ASP A 845 -50.86 -3.51 2.18
N MET A 846 -51.47 -2.69 3.02
CA MET A 846 -52.30 -3.11 4.17
C MET A 846 -53.81 -2.98 3.91
N GLY A 847 -54.25 -2.94 2.65
CA GLY A 847 -55.66 -2.88 2.27
C GLY A 847 -56.24 -1.48 2.38
N GLY A 848 -55.51 -0.48 1.87
CA GLY A 848 -55.88 0.94 1.92
C GLY A 848 -54.92 1.83 2.72
N LEU A 849 -53.77 1.29 3.14
CA LEU A 849 -52.60 2.05 3.58
C LEU A 849 -51.37 1.40 2.92
N ARG A 850 -50.61 2.18 2.16
CA ARG A 850 -49.42 1.74 1.42
C ARG A 850 -48.17 2.32 2.07
N ILE A 851 -47.32 1.44 2.57
CA ILE A 851 -46.11 1.81 3.32
C ILE A 851 -44.89 1.51 2.45
N GLY A 852 -44.03 2.50 2.24
CA GLY A 852 -42.68 2.30 1.75
C GLY A 852 -41.68 2.18 2.88
N ALA A 853 -40.63 1.39 2.68
CA ALA A 853 -39.45 1.41 3.52
C ALA A 853 -38.16 1.21 2.73
N ASP A 854 -37.06 1.68 3.32
CA ASP A 854 -35.72 1.65 2.74
C ASP A 854 -34.71 1.28 3.85
N LEU A 855 -33.79 0.36 3.52
CA LEU A 855 -32.84 -0.27 4.43
C LEU A 855 -31.45 0.38 4.28
N LYS A 856 -31.00 1.10 5.31
CA LYS A 856 -29.72 1.81 5.33
C LYS A 856 -28.73 1.19 6.32
N THR A 857 -27.67 0.58 5.79
CA THR A 857 -26.51 0.15 6.58
C THR A 857 -25.60 1.34 6.90
N ILE A 858 -25.27 1.53 8.17
CA ILE A 858 -24.43 2.65 8.67
C ILE A 858 -23.36 2.15 9.64
N SER A 859 -22.34 2.97 9.91
CA SER A 859 -21.28 2.71 10.90
C SER A 859 -21.21 3.91 11.86
N MET A 860 -21.50 3.68 13.13
CA MET A 860 -21.67 4.72 14.16
C MET A 860 -21.32 4.20 15.58
N TRP A 861 -20.26 3.40 15.71
CA TRP A 861 -19.83 2.79 16.99
C TRP A 861 -19.53 3.78 18.13
N ASN A 862 -19.11 5.01 17.84
CA ASN A 862 -18.62 5.98 18.84
C ASN A 862 -19.65 7.06 19.25
N ILE A 863 -20.94 6.88 18.92
CA ILE A 863 -21.98 7.85 19.23
C ILE A 863 -22.67 7.53 20.56
N LYS A 864 -22.66 8.50 21.49
CA LYS A 864 -23.45 8.41 22.74
C LYS A 864 -24.95 8.29 22.42
N GLN A 865 -25.67 7.43 23.15
CA GLN A 865 -27.09 7.13 22.93
C GLN A 865 -27.97 8.40 22.79
N GLU A 866 -27.76 9.41 23.63
CA GLU A 866 -28.48 10.68 23.60
C GLU A 866 -28.29 11.47 22.28
N GLY A 867 -27.10 11.37 21.68
CA GLY A 867 -26.76 12.05 20.42
C GLY A 867 -27.16 11.26 19.17
N LEU A 868 -27.49 9.97 19.30
CA LEU A 868 -27.71 9.09 18.15
C LEU A 868 -28.88 9.54 17.27
N ARG A 869 -30.00 9.95 17.87
CA ARG A 869 -31.16 10.47 17.12
C ARG A 869 -30.82 11.71 16.30
N ALA A 870 -30.04 12.63 16.87
CA ALA A 870 -29.60 13.84 16.16
C ALA A 870 -28.61 13.52 15.03
N LYS A 871 -27.71 12.55 15.24
CA LYS A 871 -26.77 12.10 14.19
C LYS A 871 -27.51 11.38 13.04
N LEU A 872 -28.50 10.55 13.33
CA LEU A 872 -29.36 9.90 12.32
C LEU A 872 -30.20 10.92 11.54
N HIS A 873 -30.79 11.92 12.21
CA HIS A 873 -31.50 13.00 11.54
C HIS A 873 -30.57 13.78 10.59
N ARG A 874 -29.36 14.14 11.05
CA ARG A 874 -28.36 14.78 10.18
C ARG A 874 -27.97 13.89 8.99
N GLU A 875 -27.80 12.58 9.17
CA GLU A 875 -27.52 11.66 8.06
C GLU A 875 -28.68 11.62 7.03
N ILE A 876 -29.94 11.76 7.45
CA ILE A 876 -31.10 11.86 6.54
C ILE A 876 -31.10 13.16 5.71
N ILE A 877 -30.62 14.27 6.29
CA ILE A 877 -30.47 15.56 5.61
C ILE A 877 -29.25 15.54 4.69
N ASP A 878 -28.06 15.29 5.23
CA ASP A 878 -26.76 15.31 4.51
C ASP A 878 -26.68 14.32 3.32
N ARG A 879 -27.57 13.32 3.26
CA ARG A 879 -27.66 12.32 2.18
C ARG A 879 -28.87 12.48 1.26
N ASP A 880 -29.65 13.54 1.41
CA ASP A 880 -30.90 13.78 0.67
C ASP A 880 -31.87 12.57 0.73
N TYR A 881 -31.90 11.85 1.85
CA TYR A 881 -32.80 10.70 2.01
C TYR A 881 -34.26 11.14 2.12
N HIS A 882 -34.51 12.29 2.75
CA HIS A 882 -35.83 12.93 2.82
C HIS A 882 -36.37 13.32 1.42
N LEU A 883 -35.53 13.85 0.54
CA LEU A 883 -35.86 14.08 -0.88
C LEU A 883 -36.20 12.77 -1.60
N SER A 884 -35.46 11.69 -1.33
CA SER A 884 -35.73 10.38 -1.95
C SER A 884 -37.07 9.82 -1.50
N ALA A 885 -37.35 9.86 -0.19
CA ALA A 885 -38.61 9.43 0.38
C ALA A 885 -39.80 10.23 -0.18
N ALA A 886 -39.67 11.55 -0.33
CA ALA A 886 -40.69 12.40 -0.93
C ALA A 886 -40.97 12.03 -2.39
N MET A 887 -39.92 11.84 -3.21
CA MET A 887 -40.04 11.38 -4.58
C MET A 887 -40.68 9.97 -4.66
N TYR A 888 -40.33 9.06 -3.74
CA TYR A 888 -40.87 7.71 -3.70
C TYR A 888 -42.36 7.73 -3.32
N CYS A 889 -42.76 8.52 -2.32
CA CYS A 889 -44.15 8.69 -1.93
C CYS A 889 -45.04 9.22 -3.06
N GLU A 890 -44.57 10.22 -3.82
CA GLU A 890 -45.31 10.79 -4.94
C GLU A 890 -45.42 9.78 -6.11
N THR A 891 -44.27 9.28 -6.61
CA THR A 891 -44.25 8.44 -7.83
C THR A 891 -44.86 7.07 -7.61
N ALA A 892 -44.69 6.47 -6.43
CA ALA A 892 -45.23 5.15 -6.11
C ALA A 892 -46.56 5.20 -5.35
N ALA A 893 -47.14 6.38 -5.07
CA ALA A 893 -48.36 6.57 -4.28
C ALA A 893 -48.33 5.81 -2.93
N LEU A 894 -47.38 6.20 -2.07
CA LEU A 894 -47.16 5.63 -0.73
C LEU A 894 -47.60 6.63 0.36
N ASP A 895 -48.47 6.20 1.27
CA ASP A 895 -49.03 7.03 2.34
C ASP A 895 -48.03 7.32 3.47
N GLN A 896 -47.09 6.40 3.70
CA GLN A 896 -46.05 6.52 4.74
C GLN A 896 -44.70 5.99 4.24
N PHE A 897 -43.61 6.55 4.78
CA PHE A 897 -42.25 6.14 4.47
C PHE A 897 -41.41 5.93 5.73
N PHE A 898 -40.62 4.85 5.76
CA PHE A 898 -39.74 4.52 6.88
C PHE A 898 -38.30 4.22 6.43
N TRP A 899 -37.32 4.77 7.13
CA TRP A 899 -35.93 4.28 7.05
C TRP A 899 -35.69 3.23 8.14
N ILE A 900 -35.20 2.08 7.73
CA ILE A 900 -34.68 1.03 8.61
C ILE A 900 -33.15 1.17 8.63
N PHE A 901 -32.64 1.87 9.64
CA PHE A 901 -31.19 1.98 9.85
C PHE A 901 -30.67 0.78 10.63
N VAL A 902 -29.55 0.21 10.21
CA VAL A 902 -28.85 -0.85 10.94
C VAL A 902 -27.35 -0.61 10.98
N ASN A 903 -26.75 -0.84 12.14
CA ASN A 903 -25.34 -0.63 12.36
C ASN A 903 -24.50 -1.83 11.91
N LYS A 904 -23.55 -1.60 11.01
CA LYS A 904 -22.70 -2.63 10.40
C LYS A 904 -21.36 -2.87 11.11
N ASP A 905 -21.10 -2.15 12.21
CA ASP A 905 -19.90 -2.37 13.01
C ASP A 905 -19.95 -3.75 13.67
N GLU A 906 -18.84 -4.49 13.60
CA GLU A 906 -18.74 -5.90 14.01
C GLU A 906 -19.21 -6.10 15.47
N ASN A 907 -20.11 -7.06 15.68
CA ASN A 907 -20.73 -7.38 16.98
C ASN A 907 -21.60 -6.26 17.61
N TYR A 908 -21.88 -5.15 16.93
CA TYR A 908 -22.64 -4.01 17.47
C TYR A 908 -23.82 -3.60 16.58
N HIS A 909 -24.67 -4.58 16.27
CA HIS A 909 -25.76 -4.47 15.28
C HIS A 909 -27.08 -3.95 15.87
N TRP A 910 -27.10 -2.70 16.33
CA TRP A 910 -28.36 -2.05 16.70
C TRP A 910 -29.17 -1.65 15.46
N VAL A 911 -30.50 -1.59 15.62
CA VAL A 911 -31.47 -1.24 14.58
C VAL A 911 -32.29 -0.04 15.05
N ALA A 912 -32.53 0.93 14.16
CA ALA A 912 -33.40 2.08 14.40
C ALA A 912 -34.38 2.23 13.23
N ILE A 913 -35.63 2.55 13.53
CA ILE A 913 -36.67 2.81 12.52
C ILE A 913 -37.13 4.25 12.67
N ILE A 914 -37.13 4.98 11.56
CA ILE A 914 -37.48 6.40 11.51
C ILE A 914 -38.57 6.59 10.46
N GLU A 915 -39.75 6.99 10.90
CA GLU A 915 -40.83 7.46 10.03
C GLU A 915 -40.48 8.85 9.48
N ALA A 916 -40.70 9.07 8.19
CA ALA A 916 -40.62 10.41 7.60
C ALA A 916 -41.86 11.21 8.00
N SER A 917 -41.68 12.33 8.73
CA SER A 917 -42.80 13.21 9.06
C SER A 917 -43.32 13.94 7.81
N THR A 918 -44.59 14.37 7.85
CA THR A 918 -45.21 15.14 6.76
C THR A 918 -44.41 16.40 6.42
N GLU A 919 -43.90 17.12 7.41
CA GLU A 919 -43.06 18.33 7.23
C GLU A 919 -41.71 18.00 6.56
N LEU A 920 -41.13 16.82 6.85
CA LEU A 920 -39.87 16.38 6.27
C LEU A 920 -40.03 15.91 4.83
N LEU A 921 -41.17 15.26 4.52
CA LEU A 921 -41.56 14.91 3.15
C LEU A 921 -41.91 16.16 2.33
N GLU A 922 -42.59 17.16 2.92
CA GLU A 922 -42.87 18.44 2.26
C GLU A 922 -41.57 19.19 1.91
N LEU A 923 -40.61 19.26 2.84
CA LEU A 923 -39.28 19.80 2.57
C LEU A 923 -38.60 19.06 1.42
N GLY A 924 -38.53 17.73 1.48
CA GLY A 924 -37.92 16.90 0.44
C GLY A 924 -38.59 17.07 -0.93
N MET A 925 -39.91 17.24 -0.96
CA MET A 925 -40.71 17.48 -2.17
C MET A 925 -40.42 18.86 -2.79
N LEU A 926 -40.34 19.92 -1.97
CA LEU A 926 -40.01 21.26 -2.45
C LEU A 926 -38.60 21.34 -3.04
N GLU A 927 -37.64 20.63 -2.46
CA GLU A 927 -36.28 20.54 -2.98
C GLU A 927 -36.17 19.63 -4.22
N TYR A 928 -36.90 18.52 -4.26
CA TYR A 928 -37.08 17.69 -5.47
C TYR A 928 -37.61 18.54 -6.64
N ARG A 929 -38.73 19.26 -6.46
CA ARG A 929 -39.31 20.14 -7.49
C ARG A 929 -38.37 21.25 -7.92
N LYS A 930 -37.61 21.83 -6.98
CA LYS A 930 -36.54 22.81 -7.29
C LYS A 930 -35.47 22.21 -8.20
N ALA A 931 -34.99 21.01 -7.90
CA ALA A 931 -33.99 20.32 -8.69
C ALA A 931 -34.53 19.88 -10.06
N MET A 932 -35.75 19.33 -10.14
CA MET A 932 -36.38 18.94 -11.39
C MET A 932 -36.60 20.13 -12.34
N ARG A 933 -37.10 21.27 -11.84
CA ARG A 933 -37.18 22.52 -12.64
C ARG A 933 -35.82 22.97 -13.16
N ALA A 934 -34.77 22.82 -12.35
CA ALA A 934 -33.42 23.20 -12.75
C ALA A 934 -32.86 22.25 -13.85
N ILE A 935 -33.14 20.94 -13.75
CA ILE A 935 -32.81 19.95 -14.77
C ILE A 935 -33.59 20.21 -16.08
N ALA A 936 -34.89 20.46 -15.99
CA ALA A 936 -35.75 20.77 -17.14
C ALA A 936 -35.23 22.01 -17.90
N ASN A 937 -34.95 23.10 -17.17
CA ASN A 937 -34.34 24.30 -17.75
C ASN A 937 -32.98 24.00 -18.39
N GLY A 938 -32.16 23.15 -17.79
CA GLY A 938 -30.88 22.70 -18.37
C GLY A 938 -31.06 21.97 -19.70
N PHE A 939 -32.06 21.10 -19.82
CA PHE A 939 -32.42 20.44 -21.08
C PHE A 939 -32.98 21.41 -22.13
N ASP A 940 -33.85 22.34 -21.72
CA ASP A 940 -34.49 23.31 -22.64
C ASP A 940 -33.51 24.37 -23.18
N THR A 941 -32.54 24.80 -22.37
CA THR A 941 -31.60 25.88 -22.70
C THR A 941 -30.21 25.39 -23.14
N GLY A 942 -29.81 24.19 -22.72
CA GLY A 942 -28.43 23.71 -22.80
C GLY A 942 -27.48 24.34 -21.77
N GLU A 943 -27.98 25.16 -20.84
CA GLU A 943 -27.16 25.82 -19.81
C GLU A 943 -27.09 24.98 -18.53
N TRP A 944 -25.87 24.53 -18.19
CA TRP A 944 -25.58 23.70 -17.02
C TRP A 944 -24.60 24.42 -16.09
N PRO A 945 -25.08 25.36 -15.24
CA PRO A 945 -24.22 26.23 -14.44
C PRO A 945 -23.31 25.48 -13.45
N ALA A 946 -22.13 26.05 -13.25
CA ALA A 946 -21.15 25.61 -12.26
C ALA A 946 -21.71 25.74 -10.81
N PRO A 947 -21.14 25.03 -9.82
CA PRO A 947 -21.59 25.12 -8.42
C PRO A 947 -21.54 26.53 -7.83
N ILE A 948 -20.59 27.35 -8.30
CA ILE A 948 -20.40 28.76 -7.94
C ILE A 948 -20.33 29.55 -9.25
N THR A 949 -21.21 30.53 -9.42
CA THR A 949 -21.32 31.36 -10.64
C THR A 949 -21.02 32.83 -10.42
N GLU A 950 -20.89 33.26 -9.15
CA GLU A 950 -20.71 34.65 -8.75
C GLU A 950 -19.57 34.74 -7.72
N ASP A 951 -18.80 35.84 -7.76
CA ASP A 951 -17.82 36.16 -6.72
C ASP A 951 -18.55 36.51 -5.42
N TYR A 952 -18.16 35.89 -4.31
CA TYR A 952 -18.80 36.10 -3.00
C TYR A 952 -17.79 36.44 -1.90
N THR A 953 -18.26 37.08 -0.84
CA THR A 953 -17.47 37.31 0.39
C THR A 953 -17.81 36.22 1.40
N GLU A 954 -16.81 35.57 2.00
CA GLU A 954 -17.03 34.59 3.07
C GLU A 954 -17.59 35.29 4.33
N GLU A 955 -18.77 34.85 4.78
CA GLU A 955 -19.44 35.36 5.98
C GLU A 955 -19.41 34.32 7.12
N LEU A 956 -19.42 34.79 8.38
CA LEU A 956 -19.49 33.88 9.52
C LEU A 956 -20.85 33.17 9.56
N ASN A 957 -20.83 31.85 9.71
CA ASN A 957 -22.04 31.07 9.95
C ASN A 957 -22.67 31.38 11.33
N ASP A 958 -23.92 30.98 11.52
CA ASP A 958 -24.70 31.18 12.77
C ASP A 958 -23.97 30.80 14.07
N PHE A 959 -23.14 29.76 14.05
CA PHE A 959 -22.37 29.34 15.21
C PHE A 959 -21.20 30.28 15.48
N ASP A 960 -20.45 30.66 14.45
CA ASP A 960 -19.33 31.60 14.57
C ASP A 960 -19.79 33.05 14.83
N VAL A 961 -20.98 33.45 14.35
CA VAL A 961 -21.64 34.70 14.75
C VAL A 961 -21.96 34.67 16.26
N ARG A 962 -22.60 33.61 16.77
CA ARG A 962 -22.89 33.50 18.22
C ARG A 962 -21.63 33.39 19.07
N ARG A 963 -20.57 32.75 18.55
CA ARG A 963 -19.24 32.71 19.18
C ARG A 963 -18.61 34.10 19.23
N LEU A 964 -18.67 34.86 18.14
CA LEU A 964 -18.23 36.25 18.07
C LEU A 964 -19.02 37.16 19.02
N GLU A 965 -20.34 36.99 19.11
CA GLU A 965 -21.18 37.70 20.08
C GLU A 965 -20.82 37.35 21.53
N ALA A 966 -20.63 36.06 21.84
CA ALA A 966 -20.21 35.63 23.18
C ALA A 966 -18.85 36.22 23.57
N LEU A 967 -17.89 36.26 22.64
CA LEU A 967 -16.58 36.89 22.85
C LEU A 967 -16.70 38.42 22.98
N ARG A 968 -17.56 39.09 22.20
CA ARG A 968 -17.86 40.53 22.31
C ARG A 968 -18.55 40.91 23.62
N VAL A 969 -19.19 39.98 24.31
CA VAL A 969 -19.80 40.19 25.65
C VAL A 969 -18.79 39.93 26.77
N GLN A 970 -17.68 39.24 26.48
CA GLN A 970 -16.58 38.99 27.42
C GLN A 970 -15.45 40.03 27.35
N ALA A 971 -15.36 40.76 26.24
CA ALA A 971 -14.45 41.88 26.01
C ALA A 971 -15.03 43.23 26.47
#